data_AF-A0A9X3N310-F1
#
_entry.id   AF-A0A9X3N310-F1
#
_cell.length_a   1.000
_cell.length_b   1.000
_cell.length_c   1.000
_cell.angle_alpha   90.00
_cell.angle_beta   90.00
_cell.angle_gamma   90.00
#
_symmetry.space_group_name_H-M   'P 1'
#
loop_
_entity.id
_entity.type
_entity.pdbx_description
1 polymer ?
#
loop_
_entity_poly.entity_id
_entity_poly.type
_entity_poly.pdbx_seq_one_letter_code
_entity_poly.pdbx_strand_id
1 'polypeptide(L)'
;MTDPTTTQYPPVTVNNQLAGSITVYDSFDDDPGANGQEAMLGTQTLLATVPGGGSSGSLTPLHGPISAYLVYDANNAPVAREVAMGLAASTFAVTSDDVARMATTNGLLDWLAAHPEDPDAQSFQAALKAAQPVPAMTAWFTAHATYSTCTVASYLMAVAARARTANQPPDRATYSLQTLCSLWGGTWPSGLPDVEVSNFACSDANDVFLFSCDIDLTTLPYGLVAGVQSLLPTPPTVHATVQFNHDVGLSALSTVITCTLPTLNLPDSAQLQQPTVSLNITPLFKFVVFEAKATMPFSIFGSPQFSADLSLTVDNVEAAVGAVIDGDGQTLFTPPTMPGVHFDEFGVGMGIFFEPSSFALGLEGKFHLGDGSVNVDLDDDTFVVVCGLDGDVPNPLYVAFSVPQMTLSDVITVFTNSSVDVGIPISISDLSFTWVENPMEPVTLPDGSLTHMQFGFSGALSVLGWSFYGDVELDASTGAQAELTAAPLDLGPLHLTGNGPGVTIRVDSAGNPIPNNQIPKTQADKDAIANATTKQLVPPGGPSLSLTTAGSPYLSLGISVSLLDIVNESLSAEITSTGASFELDFGTILSGTMSCVLVDSGTFNAAFSYGLQLDVPLPNVLGADLGTISIDAGCNATLAVVANAQSVDITASAGFHFQDLDPTVGPFTVAIDISRISDVLSAIEQEIVQDAEQIFASVIADATKWAQWLANGIIAGVASAAAVLRQAFGQSIQDAAQILHDVGTDMNAAASDLASAYSATADAVAGALSTAYGATASEIASALNAAGFGIDEAAQALTNALGTGANDVASALQTAYGATSGALGEALNAAGFGIAQISSALNTALGLAPDAVNTVLQGLGYTTDEIADAFESLGGDFASFGQTLGQALNPSNW
;
A
#
# COMPACT_ATOMS: atom_id res chain seq x y z
N MET A 1 14.99 -64.30 -0.91
CA MET A 1 14.74 -65.37 -1.88
C MET A 1 15.64 -66.56 -1.55
N THR A 2 15.04 -67.74 -1.47
CA THR A 2 15.67 -69.03 -1.22
C THR A 2 16.43 -69.53 -2.45
N ASP A 3 17.61 -70.09 -2.20
CA ASP A 3 18.52 -70.81 -3.11
C ASP A 3 17.79 -71.72 -4.14
N PRO A 4 18.01 -71.56 -5.46
CA PRO A 4 17.46 -72.48 -6.45
C PRO A 4 18.31 -73.74 -6.52
N THR A 5 17.87 -74.76 -5.79
CA THR A 5 18.24 -76.15 -6.04
C THR A 5 17.98 -76.48 -7.52
N THR A 6 19.00 -77.00 -8.20
CA THR A 6 19.02 -77.47 -9.58
C THR A 6 17.80 -78.33 -9.95
N THR A 7 16.79 -77.74 -10.58
CA THR A 7 15.73 -78.46 -11.27
C THR A 7 16.33 -79.02 -12.56
N GLN A 8 16.67 -80.31 -12.61
CA GLN A 8 17.22 -80.94 -13.82
C GLN A 8 16.08 -81.26 -14.79
N TYR A 9 16.00 -80.52 -15.90
CA TYR A 9 15.09 -80.81 -17.01
C TYR A 9 15.65 -81.96 -17.89
N PRO A 10 14.78 -82.83 -18.45
CA PRO A 10 15.24 -83.94 -19.30
C PRO A 10 15.94 -83.41 -20.57
N PRO A 11 17.01 -84.09 -21.04
CA PRO A 11 17.76 -83.62 -22.20
C PRO A 11 16.92 -83.68 -23.48
N VAL A 12 17.12 -82.69 -24.36
CA VAL A 12 16.51 -82.63 -25.70
C VAL A 12 17.54 -83.05 -26.74
N THR A 13 17.16 -83.95 -27.64
CA THR A 13 18.04 -84.38 -28.73
C THR A 13 17.76 -83.60 -30.01
N VAL A 14 18.80 -83.06 -30.63
CA VAL A 14 18.71 -82.33 -31.90
C VAL A 14 19.39 -83.12 -32.99
N ASN A 15 18.66 -83.42 -34.06
CA ASN A 15 19.19 -84.08 -35.24
C ASN A 15 19.47 -83.05 -36.35
N ASN A 16 20.73 -82.77 -36.63
CA ASN A 16 21.12 -81.86 -37.70
C ASN A 16 21.22 -82.62 -39.04
N GLN A 17 20.17 -82.50 -39.87
CA GLN A 17 20.15 -83.11 -41.20
C GLN A 17 20.76 -82.21 -42.28
N LEU A 18 21.24 -81.02 -41.92
CA LEU A 18 21.91 -80.10 -42.83
C LEU A 18 23.37 -80.50 -43.06
N ALA A 19 23.95 -80.04 -44.17
CA ALA A 19 25.36 -80.29 -44.49
C ALA A 19 26.32 -79.47 -43.59
N GLY A 20 25.91 -78.27 -43.17
CA GLY A 20 26.67 -77.40 -42.28
C GLY A 20 26.36 -77.63 -40.80
N SER A 21 27.23 -77.14 -39.90
CA SER A 21 26.95 -77.13 -38.47
C SER A 21 25.83 -76.14 -38.13
N ILE A 22 25.05 -76.46 -37.10
CA ILE A 22 24.06 -75.58 -36.50
C ILE A 22 24.45 -75.23 -35.07
N THR A 23 24.03 -74.05 -34.61
CA THR A 23 24.10 -73.62 -33.22
C THR A 23 22.68 -73.52 -32.67
N VAL A 24 22.48 -73.97 -31.43
CA VAL A 24 21.18 -73.98 -30.77
C VAL A 24 21.26 -73.14 -29.51
N TYR A 25 20.35 -72.19 -29.40
CA TYR A 25 20.19 -71.29 -28.27
C TYR A 25 18.89 -71.60 -27.55
N ASP A 26 18.93 -71.50 -26.22
CA ASP A 26 17.74 -71.37 -25.41
C ASP A 26 17.21 -69.94 -25.55
N SER A 27 15.91 -69.80 -25.70
CA SER A 27 15.23 -68.54 -25.96
C SER A 27 14.12 -68.35 -24.93
N PHE A 28 14.37 -67.52 -23.91
CA PHE A 28 13.45 -67.30 -22.80
C PHE A 28 13.31 -65.81 -22.47
N ASP A 29 12.13 -65.42 -21.98
CA ASP A 29 11.87 -64.05 -21.49
C ASP A 29 12.20 -63.99 -20.00
N ASP A 30 12.87 -62.93 -19.53
CA ASP A 30 13.27 -62.82 -18.12
C ASP A 30 12.07 -62.50 -17.19
N ASP A 31 10.85 -62.40 -17.72
CA ASP A 31 9.60 -62.31 -16.95
C ASP A 31 9.28 -63.63 -16.19
N PRO A 32 9.21 -63.61 -14.85
CA PRO A 32 8.94 -64.78 -14.00
C PRO A 32 7.61 -65.50 -14.26
N GLY A 33 6.68 -64.91 -15.02
CA GLY A 33 5.37 -65.48 -15.35
C GLY A 33 5.27 -66.13 -16.73
N ALA A 34 6.22 -65.88 -17.64
CA ALA A 34 6.14 -66.32 -19.03
C ALA A 34 6.38 -67.83 -19.17
N ASN A 35 5.54 -68.50 -19.96
CA ASN A 35 5.81 -69.87 -20.40
C ASN A 35 6.56 -69.85 -21.75
N GLY A 36 7.38 -70.87 -22.04
CA GLY A 36 8.19 -70.89 -23.28
C GLY A 36 7.39 -70.91 -24.61
N GLN A 37 6.06 -70.92 -24.57
CA GLN A 37 5.23 -70.68 -25.75
C GLN A 37 5.04 -69.20 -26.04
N GLU A 38 4.85 -68.37 -25.00
CA GLU A 38 4.62 -66.92 -25.11
C GLU A 38 5.87 -66.14 -25.49
N ALA A 39 7.07 -66.65 -25.18
CA ALA A 39 8.34 -66.08 -25.61
C ALA A 39 8.67 -66.49 -27.07
N MET A 40 8.22 -65.71 -28.05
CA MET A 40 8.46 -65.95 -29.48
C MET A 40 9.96 -65.78 -29.83
N LEU A 41 10.60 -64.74 -29.29
CA LEU A 41 12.04 -64.49 -29.33
C LEU A 41 12.45 -64.01 -27.92
N GLY A 42 13.34 -64.71 -27.23
CA GLY A 42 13.80 -64.34 -25.88
C GLY A 42 15.28 -63.99 -25.83
N THR A 43 15.81 -63.78 -24.63
CA THR A 43 17.25 -63.70 -24.38
C THR A 43 17.90 -65.02 -24.80
N GLN A 44 18.92 -64.94 -25.67
CA GLN A 44 19.53 -66.12 -26.30
C GLN A 44 20.72 -66.61 -25.49
N THR A 45 20.64 -67.83 -24.95
CA THR A 45 21.77 -68.49 -24.28
C THR A 45 22.25 -69.69 -25.08
N LEU A 46 23.54 -69.71 -25.47
CA LEU A 46 24.10 -70.80 -26.26
C LEU A 46 24.05 -72.13 -25.49
N LEU A 47 23.40 -73.14 -26.06
CA LEU A 47 23.33 -74.49 -25.47
C LEU A 47 24.32 -75.46 -26.10
N ALA A 48 24.35 -75.51 -27.44
CA ALA A 48 25.23 -76.45 -28.15
C ALA A 48 25.52 -76.02 -29.59
N THR A 49 26.59 -76.57 -30.13
CA THR A 49 26.87 -76.59 -31.58
C THR A 49 26.83 -78.03 -32.06
N VAL A 50 25.99 -78.32 -33.06
CA VAL A 50 25.82 -79.67 -33.63
C VAL A 50 26.42 -79.71 -35.04
N PRO A 51 27.44 -80.55 -35.30
CA PRO A 51 28.02 -80.69 -36.64
C PRO A 51 26.99 -81.11 -37.70
N GLY A 52 27.27 -80.82 -38.97
CA GLY A 52 26.43 -81.25 -40.09
C GLY A 52 26.52 -82.75 -40.40
N GLY A 53 25.88 -83.15 -41.49
CA GLY A 53 25.98 -84.50 -42.05
C GLY A 53 25.14 -85.57 -41.35
N GLY A 54 24.01 -85.19 -40.73
CA GLY A 54 23.11 -86.12 -40.04
C GLY A 54 23.49 -86.39 -38.58
N SER A 55 24.34 -85.56 -37.98
CA SER A 55 24.79 -85.72 -36.59
C SER A 55 23.69 -85.36 -35.58
N SER A 56 23.74 -85.98 -34.40
CA SER A 56 22.84 -85.66 -33.28
C SER A 56 23.60 -84.98 -32.13
N GLY A 57 23.00 -83.96 -31.51
CA GLY A 57 23.49 -83.32 -30.30
C GLY A 57 22.49 -83.45 -29.15
N SER A 58 22.99 -83.43 -27.90
CA SER A 58 22.15 -83.42 -26.70
C SER A 58 22.21 -82.04 -26.04
N LEU A 59 21.05 -81.44 -25.79
CA LEU A 59 20.89 -80.16 -25.12
C LEU A 59 20.43 -80.40 -23.69
N THR A 60 20.98 -79.64 -22.75
CA THR A 60 20.45 -79.54 -21.39
C THR A 60 19.61 -78.26 -21.30
N PRO A 61 18.28 -78.35 -21.17
CA PRO A 61 17.44 -77.16 -21.07
C PRO A 61 17.78 -76.34 -19.82
N LEU A 62 17.76 -75.01 -19.93
CA LEU A 62 17.93 -74.09 -18.79
C LEU A 62 16.58 -73.73 -18.17
N HIS A 63 15.53 -73.63 -18.98
CA HIS A 63 14.15 -73.30 -18.57
C HIS A 63 13.20 -74.46 -18.88
N GLY A 64 12.08 -74.61 -18.15
CA GLY A 64 11.07 -75.66 -18.38
C GLY A 64 9.86 -75.57 -17.43
N PRO A 65 8.74 -76.30 -17.70
CA PRO A 65 8.60 -77.50 -18.54
C PRO A 65 8.29 -77.24 -20.03
N ILE A 66 8.24 -75.99 -20.48
CA ILE A 66 8.14 -75.62 -21.90
C ILE A 66 9.33 -74.72 -22.23
N SER A 67 10.11 -75.06 -23.25
CA SER A 67 11.30 -74.30 -23.66
C SER A 67 11.28 -74.08 -25.16
N ALA A 68 11.64 -72.87 -25.61
CA ALA A 68 11.81 -72.53 -27.01
C ALA A 68 13.30 -72.50 -27.37
N TYR A 69 13.64 -73.12 -28.49
CA TYR A 69 14.99 -73.18 -29.03
C TYR A 69 15.05 -72.45 -30.37
N LEU A 70 16.01 -71.54 -30.51
CA LEU A 70 16.33 -70.94 -31.80
C LEU A 70 17.59 -71.58 -32.38
N VAL A 71 17.51 -71.95 -33.65
CA VAL A 71 18.57 -72.61 -34.38
C VAL A 71 19.14 -71.67 -35.42
N TYR A 72 20.46 -71.54 -35.45
CA TYR A 72 21.19 -70.74 -36.42
C TYR A 72 22.23 -71.58 -37.16
N ASP A 73 22.52 -71.22 -38.41
CA ASP A 73 23.57 -71.87 -39.19
C ASP A 73 24.98 -71.36 -38.81
N ALA A 74 26.01 -71.88 -39.49
CA ALA A 74 27.40 -71.48 -39.27
C ALA A 74 27.71 -70.01 -39.60
N ASN A 75 26.81 -69.30 -40.29
CA ASN A 75 26.93 -67.88 -40.63
C ASN A 75 26.06 -67.00 -39.70
N ASN A 76 25.52 -67.55 -38.62
CA ASN A 76 24.57 -66.92 -37.70
C ASN A 76 23.21 -66.56 -38.33
N ALA A 77 22.86 -67.16 -39.48
CA ALA A 77 21.56 -66.96 -40.10
C ALA A 77 20.50 -67.85 -39.42
N PRO A 78 19.29 -67.32 -39.12
CA PRO A 78 18.22 -68.11 -38.51
C PRO A 78 17.75 -69.25 -39.41
N VAL A 79 17.54 -70.43 -38.83
CA VAL A 79 17.13 -71.65 -39.54
C VAL A 79 15.77 -72.15 -39.07
N ALA A 80 15.58 -72.31 -37.75
CA ALA A 80 14.36 -72.87 -37.19
C ALA A 80 14.08 -72.36 -35.77
N ARG A 81 12.80 -72.37 -35.37
CA ARG A 81 12.35 -72.25 -33.98
C ARG A 81 11.63 -73.53 -33.60
N GLU A 82 12.04 -74.14 -32.51
CA GLU A 82 11.52 -75.42 -32.02
C GLU A 82 11.06 -75.29 -30.58
N VAL A 83 9.93 -75.89 -30.22
CA VAL A 83 9.40 -75.85 -28.85
C VAL A 83 9.37 -77.27 -28.29
N ALA A 84 10.07 -77.50 -27.18
CA ALA A 84 9.92 -78.73 -26.41
C ALA A 84 8.87 -78.54 -25.32
N MET A 85 7.98 -79.52 -25.16
CA MET A 85 6.92 -79.50 -24.16
C MET A 85 7.01 -80.69 -23.22
N GLY A 86 6.85 -80.43 -21.91
CA GLY A 86 6.63 -81.43 -20.87
C GLY A 86 7.90 -81.95 -20.19
N LEU A 87 7.70 -82.91 -19.28
CA LEU A 87 8.77 -83.52 -18.47
C LEU A 87 9.38 -84.79 -19.12
N ALA A 88 9.19 -84.98 -20.43
CA ALA A 88 9.72 -86.12 -21.18
C ALA A 88 10.88 -85.69 -22.09
N ALA A 89 11.83 -86.59 -22.34
CA ALA A 89 12.85 -86.35 -23.36
C ALA A 89 12.19 -86.16 -24.72
N SER A 90 12.56 -85.09 -25.42
CA SER A 90 12.03 -84.74 -26.74
C SER A 90 13.14 -84.76 -27.79
N THR A 91 12.75 -84.87 -29.05
CA THR A 91 13.68 -84.86 -30.18
C THR A 91 13.09 -84.01 -31.30
N PHE A 92 13.89 -83.10 -31.85
CA PHE A 92 13.54 -82.36 -33.06
C PHE A 92 14.65 -82.49 -34.11
N ALA A 93 14.30 -82.32 -35.37
CA ALA A 93 15.22 -82.41 -36.49
C ALA A 93 15.23 -81.09 -37.25
N VAL A 94 16.43 -80.63 -37.59
CA VAL A 94 16.63 -79.43 -38.41
C VAL A 94 16.90 -79.89 -39.83
N THR A 95 16.05 -79.49 -40.76
CA THR A 95 15.96 -80.06 -42.11
C THR A 95 16.10 -79.01 -43.22
N SER A 96 16.24 -79.45 -44.47
CA SER A 96 16.26 -78.54 -45.62
C SER A 96 14.95 -77.75 -45.80
N ASP A 97 13.82 -78.26 -45.29
CA ASP A 97 12.54 -77.58 -45.36
C ASP A 97 12.51 -76.33 -44.47
N ASP A 98 13.24 -76.35 -43.35
CA ASP A 98 13.38 -75.20 -42.46
C ASP A 98 14.21 -74.08 -43.12
N VAL A 99 15.28 -74.46 -43.80
CA VAL A 99 16.08 -73.53 -44.63
C VAL A 99 15.23 -72.95 -45.77
N ALA A 100 14.43 -73.78 -46.45
CA ALA A 100 13.54 -73.33 -47.51
C ALA A 100 12.46 -72.37 -46.98
N ARG A 101 11.89 -72.65 -45.80
CA ARG A 101 10.92 -71.76 -45.13
C ARG A 101 11.52 -70.39 -44.86
N MET A 102 12.71 -70.34 -44.26
CA MET A 102 13.40 -69.07 -44.00
C MET A 102 13.79 -68.32 -45.28
N ALA A 103 14.12 -69.04 -46.36
CA ALA A 103 14.34 -68.43 -47.67
C ALA A 103 13.05 -67.80 -48.24
N THR A 104 11.91 -68.50 -48.16
CA THR A 104 10.60 -67.96 -48.56
C THR A 104 10.21 -66.73 -47.73
N THR A 105 10.42 -66.77 -46.41
CA THR A 105 10.14 -65.63 -45.52
C THR A 105 11.02 -64.42 -45.84
N ASN A 106 12.30 -64.62 -46.13
CA ASN A 106 13.17 -63.53 -46.58
C ASN A 106 12.73 -62.97 -47.94
N GLY A 107 12.31 -63.83 -48.87
CA GLY A 107 11.74 -63.41 -50.14
C GLY A 107 10.48 -62.56 -49.97
N LEU A 108 9.62 -62.89 -48.99
CA LEU A 108 8.46 -62.05 -48.63
C LEU A 108 8.91 -60.66 -48.17
N LEU A 109 9.86 -60.57 -47.24
CA LEU A 109 10.35 -59.29 -46.71
C LEU A 109 10.99 -58.43 -47.82
N ASP A 110 11.76 -59.03 -48.73
CA ASP A 110 12.34 -58.34 -49.88
C ASP A 110 11.26 -57.83 -50.84
N TRP A 111 10.22 -58.65 -51.07
CA TRP A 111 9.10 -58.28 -51.92
C TRP A 111 8.26 -57.15 -51.33
N LEU A 112 7.94 -57.21 -50.04
CA LEU A 112 7.20 -56.17 -49.31
C LEU A 112 7.94 -54.83 -49.35
N ALA A 113 9.27 -54.84 -49.18
CA ALA A 113 10.08 -53.64 -49.26
C ALA A 113 10.12 -53.03 -50.68
N ALA A 114 10.10 -53.86 -51.72
CA ALA A 114 10.15 -53.41 -53.11
C ALA A 114 8.78 -52.96 -53.67
N HIS A 115 7.66 -53.40 -53.07
CA HIS A 115 6.30 -53.14 -53.57
C HIS A 115 5.35 -52.62 -52.47
N PRO A 116 5.68 -51.53 -51.75
CA PRO A 116 4.88 -51.06 -50.61
C PRO A 116 3.45 -50.61 -50.98
N GLU A 117 3.23 -50.23 -52.25
CA GLU A 117 1.93 -49.79 -52.77
C GLU A 117 1.07 -50.93 -53.33
N ASP A 118 1.58 -52.17 -53.34
CA ASP A 118 0.81 -53.32 -53.82
C ASP A 118 -0.33 -53.67 -52.86
N PRO A 119 -1.56 -53.97 -53.34
CA PRO A 119 -2.69 -54.30 -52.47
C PRO A 119 -2.41 -55.46 -51.50
N ASP A 120 -1.67 -56.48 -51.93
CA ASP A 120 -1.34 -57.62 -51.07
C ASP A 120 -0.31 -57.20 -50.01
N ALA A 121 0.64 -56.32 -50.35
CA ALA A 121 1.57 -55.72 -49.38
C ALA A 121 0.85 -54.84 -48.35
N GLN A 122 -0.10 -54.01 -48.78
CA GLN A 122 -0.94 -53.20 -47.88
C GLN A 122 -1.83 -54.07 -46.99
N SER A 123 -2.36 -55.18 -47.52
CA SER A 123 -3.15 -56.12 -46.72
C SER A 123 -2.31 -56.87 -45.67
N PHE A 124 -1.04 -57.17 -45.97
CA PHE A 124 -0.11 -57.73 -44.99
C PHE A 124 0.23 -56.70 -43.90
N GLN A 125 0.47 -55.44 -44.28
CA GLN A 125 0.67 -54.33 -43.34
C GLN A 125 -0.55 -54.13 -42.44
N ALA A 126 -1.77 -54.28 -42.96
CA ALA A 126 -2.98 -54.25 -42.15
C ALA A 126 -3.07 -55.44 -41.17
N ALA A 127 -2.62 -56.63 -41.58
CA ALA A 127 -2.56 -57.80 -40.70
C ALA A 127 -1.53 -57.63 -39.57
N LEU A 128 -0.38 -57.00 -39.84
CA LEU A 128 0.62 -56.64 -38.83
C LEU A 128 0.07 -55.65 -37.77
N LYS A 129 -0.79 -54.73 -38.20
CA LYS A 129 -1.36 -53.65 -37.36
C LYS A 129 -2.68 -54.01 -36.69
N ALA A 130 -3.16 -55.25 -36.84
CA ALA A 130 -4.41 -55.68 -36.24
C ALA A 130 -4.32 -55.68 -34.71
N ALA A 131 -5.45 -55.54 -34.01
CA ALA A 131 -5.49 -55.67 -32.55
C ALA A 131 -5.00 -57.05 -32.05
N GLN A 132 -5.09 -58.07 -32.90
CA GLN A 132 -4.50 -59.39 -32.69
C GLN A 132 -3.68 -59.79 -33.95
N PRO A 133 -2.38 -59.45 -34.00
CA PRO A 133 -1.54 -59.66 -35.18
C PRO A 133 -1.18 -61.13 -35.44
N VAL A 134 -0.99 -61.97 -34.41
CA VAL A 134 -0.61 -63.39 -34.59
C VAL A 134 -1.66 -64.17 -35.42
N PRO A 135 -2.97 -64.12 -35.11
CA PRO A 135 -3.99 -64.78 -35.93
C PRO A 135 -4.14 -64.16 -37.32
N ALA A 136 -4.03 -62.82 -37.42
CA ALA A 136 -4.19 -62.10 -38.68
C ALA A 136 -3.09 -62.45 -39.69
N MET A 137 -1.82 -62.46 -39.25
CA MET A 137 -0.68 -62.86 -40.08
C MET A 137 -0.77 -64.33 -40.49
N THR A 138 -1.16 -65.22 -39.57
CA THR A 138 -1.31 -66.65 -39.87
C THR A 138 -2.39 -66.90 -40.93
N ALA A 139 -3.52 -66.20 -40.83
CA ALA A 139 -4.57 -66.23 -41.85
C ALA A 139 -4.07 -65.70 -43.20
N TRP A 140 -3.27 -64.63 -43.18
CA TRP A 140 -2.69 -64.05 -44.39
C TRP A 140 -1.73 -65.02 -45.08
N PHE A 141 -0.78 -65.64 -44.36
CA PHE A 141 0.14 -66.62 -44.95
C PHE A 141 -0.60 -67.79 -45.59
N THR A 142 -1.63 -68.30 -44.91
CA THR A 142 -2.46 -69.42 -45.42
C THR A 142 -3.21 -69.05 -46.70
N ALA A 143 -3.64 -67.81 -46.85
CA ALA A 143 -4.38 -67.33 -48.02
C ALA A 143 -3.48 -67.12 -49.26
N HIS A 144 -2.17 -66.98 -49.10
CA HIS A 144 -1.23 -66.67 -50.19
C HIS A 144 -0.33 -67.86 -50.50
N ALA A 145 -0.63 -68.58 -51.60
CA ALA A 145 0.03 -69.85 -51.95
C ALA A 145 1.57 -69.78 -51.94
N THR A 146 2.16 -68.68 -52.43
CA THR A 146 3.62 -68.45 -52.46
C THR A 146 4.26 -68.41 -51.07
N TYR A 147 3.52 -67.92 -50.06
CA TYR A 147 4.01 -67.71 -48.69
C TYR A 147 3.35 -68.65 -47.68
N SER A 148 2.62 -69.67 -48.15
CA SER A 148 1.87 -70.62 -47.31
C SER A 148 2.73 -71.45 -46.36
N THR A 149 4.05 -71.52 -46.59
CA THR A 149 5.00 -72.16 -45.68
C THR A 149 5.51 -71.24 -44.57
N CYS A 150 5.35 -69.92 -44.72
CA CYS A 150 5.78 -68.93 -43.74
C CYS A 150 4.96 -69.07 -42.45
N THR A 151 5.63 -68.87 -41.32
CA THR A 151 5.01 -68.80 -40.00
C THR A 151 5.36 -67.47 -39.33
N VAL A 152 4.55 -67.05 -38.36
CA VAL A 152 4.82 -65.86 -37.53
C VAL A 152 6.21 -65.94 -36.89
N ALA A 153 6.59 -67.13 -36.37
CA ALA A 153 7.93 -67.38 -35.84
C ALA A 153 9.04 -67.18 -36.89
N SER A 154 8.88 -67.72 -38.11
CA SER A 154 9.86 -67.51 -39.17
C SER A 154 9.98 -66.04 -39.58
N TYR A 155 8.86 -65.29 -39.55
CA TYR A 155 8.82 -63.86 -39.83
C TYR A 155 9.58 -63.07 -38.76
N LEU A 156 9.30 -63.30 -37.48
CA LEU A 156 10.01 -62.68 -36.36
C LEU A 156 11.51 -62.95 -36.38
N MET A 157 11.91 -64.21 -36.61
CA MET A 157 13.33 -64.57 -36.75
C MET A 157 14.00 -63.83 -37.92
N ALA A 158 13.30 -63.69 -39.05
CA ALA A 158 13.82 -62.97 -40.21
C ALA A 158 13.92 -61.44 -39.97
N VAL A 159 12.91 -60.86 -39.30
CA VAL A 159 12.92 -59.44 -38.88
C VAL A 159 14.06 -59.15 -37.93
N ALA A 160 14.21 -59.95 -36.87
CA ALA A 160 15.29 -59.79 -35.90
C ALA A 160 16.66 -59.94 -36.57
N ALA A 161 16.84 -60.90 -37.48
CA ALA A 161 18.10 -61.07 -38.21
C ALA A 161 18.43 -59.89 -39.14
N ARG A 162 17.43 -59.27 -39.78
CA ARG A 162 17.63 -58.08 -40.63
C ARG A 162 17.91 -56.81 -39.83
N ALA A 163 17.39 -56.73 -38.62
CA ALA A 163 17.65 -55.61 -37.73
C ALA A 163 19.04 -55.66 -37.08
N ARG A 164 19.80 -56.76 -37.17
CA ARG A 164 21.13 -56.83 -36.55
C ARG A 164 22.08 -55.81 -37.17
N THR A 165 22.73 -55.00 -36.34
CA THR A 165 23.68 -53.97 -36.82
C THR A 165 25.06 -54.56 -37.14
N ALA A 166 25.37 -55.74 -36.58
CA ALA A 166 26.57 -56.52 -36.89
C ALA A 166 26.25 -58.02 -37.03
N ASN A 167 27.03 -58.73 -37.85
CA ASN A 167 26.91 -60.19 -37.98
C ASN A 167 27.56 -60.93 -36.79
N GLN A 168 27.07 -60.66 -35.59
CA GLN A 168 27.50 -61.31 -34.35
C GLN A 168 26.58 -62.49 -34.01
N PRO A 169 27.07 -63.46 -33.23
CA PRO A 169 26.23 -64.47 -32.61
C PRO A 169 25.01 -63.85 -31.89
N PRO A 170 23.82 -64.49 -31.93
CA PRO A 170 22.59 -63.96 -31.35
C PRO A 170 22.67 -63.54 -29.87
N ASP A 171 23.51 -64.19 -29.06
CA ASP A 171 23.75 -63.89 -27.63
C ASP A 171 24.55 -62.59 -27.39
N ARG A 172 25.10 -61.99 -28.46
CA ARG A 172 25.87 -60.74 -28.41
C ARG A 172 25.38 -59.71 -29.44
N ALA A 173 24.33 -60.03 -30.18
CA ALA A 173 23.85 -59.19 -31.25
C ALA A 173 23.17 -57.92 -30.69
N THR A 174 23.47 -56.79 -31.32
CA THR A 174 22.71 -55.55 -31.19
C THR A 174 21.78 -55.37 -32.39
N TYR A 175 20.66 -54.68 -32.18
CA TYR A 175 19.57 -54.54 -33.13
C TYR A 175 19.24 -53.06 -33.36
N SER A 176 18.94 -52.72 -34.61
CA SER A 176 18.46 -51.43 -35.07
C SER A 176 16.98 -51.27 -34.74
N LEU A 177 16.65 -50.36 -33.82
CA LEU A 177 15.25 -50.09 -33.46
C LEU A 177 14.49 -49.44 -34.63
N GLN A 178 15.16 -48.63 -35.45
CA GLN A 178 14.61 -48.07 -36.68
C GLN A 178 14.17 -49.17 -37.65
N THR A 179 15.04 -50.17 -37.85
CA THR A 179 14.76 -51.29 -38.75
C THR A 179 13.65 -52.17 -38.19
N LEU A 180 13.67 -52.46 -36.88
CA LEU A 180 12.60 -53.19 -36.20
C LEU A 180 11.25 -52.48 -36.37
N CYS A 181 11.19 -51.18 -36.07
CA CYS A 181 9.98 -50.36 -36.23
C CYS A 181 9.44 -50.44 -37.66
N SER A 182 10.32 -50.25 -38.66
CA SER A 182 9.94 -50.25 -40.08
C SER A 182 9.43 -51.62 -40.54
N LEU A 183 10.11 -52.71 -40.16
CA LEU A 183 9.71 -54.08 -40.48
C LEU A 183 8.46 -54.54 -39.73
N TRP A 184 8.13 -53.87 -38.62
CA TRP A 184 6.90 -54.08 -37.85
C TRP A 184 5.73 -53.20 -38.30
N GLY A 185 5.88 -52.45 -39.40
CA GLY A 185 4.84 -51.57 -39.93
C GLY A 185 4.65 -50.26 -39.13
N GLY A 186 5.54 -49.96 -38.19
CA GLY A 186 5.66 -48.66 -37.57
C GLY A 186 6.33 -47.64 -38.51
N THR A 187 6.20 -46.36 -38.17
CA THR A 187 6.89 -45.28 -38.90
C THR A 187 8.01 -44.75 -38.01
N TRP A 188 9.27 -44.89 -38.44
CA TRP A 188 10.38 -44.23 -37.76
C TRP A 188 10.36 -42.72 -38.04
N PRO A 189 10.44 -41.83 -37.03
CA PRO A 189 10.29 -40.40 -37.28
C PRO A 189 11.46 -39.82 -38.09
N SER A 190 11.13 -38.96 -39.07
CA SER A 190 12.13 -38.40 -40.00
C SER A 190 13.12 -37.47 -39.29
N GLY A 191 14.42 -37.72 -39.45
CA GLY A 191 15.48 -36.88 -38.88
C GLY A 191 16.05 -37.40 -37.56
N LEU A 192 15.49 -38.48 -37.00
CA LEU A 192 16.11 -39.24 -35.92
C LEU A 192 17.07 -40.29 -36.48
N PRO A 193 18.33 -40.32 -36.06
CA PRO A 193 19.20 -41.46 -36.30
C PRO A 193 18.75 -42.69 -35.50
N ASP A 194 19.24 -43.85 -35.89
CA ASP A 194 18.88 -45.15 -35.33
C ASP A 194 19.29 -45.30 -33.85
N VAL A 195 18.55 -46.12 -33.11
CA VAL A 195 18.87 -46.51 -31.72
C VAL A 195 19.25 -47.98 -31.71
N GLU A 196 20.48 -48.28 -31.30
CA GLU A 196 20.94 -49.66 -31.12
C GLU A 196 20.48 -50.20 -29.76
N VAL A 197 19.88 -51.40 -29.78
CA VAL A 197 19.41 -52.09 -28.58
C VAL A 197 20.03 -53.48 -28.47
N SER A 198 20.18 -53.98 -27.25
CA SER A 198 20.67 -55.33 -26.96
C SER A 198 19.58 -56.17 -26.28
N ASN A 199 19.80 -57.47 -26.11
CA ASN A 199 18.85 -58.38 -25.45
C ASN A 199 17.39 -58.25 -25.96
N PHE A 200 17.23 -58.03 -27.27
CA PHE A 200 15.91 -57.85 -27.86
C PHE A 200 15.08 -59.14 -27.77
N ALA A 201 13.91 -59.02 -27.16
CA ALA A 201 12.93 -60.07 -27.02
C ALA A 201 11.54 -59.61 -27.50
N CYS A 202 10.71 -60.59 -27.79
CA CYS A 202 9.35 -60.45 -28.29
C CYS A 202 8.50 -61.57 -27.69
N SER A 203 7.47 -61.20 -26.95
CA SER A 203 6.44 -62.10 -26.45
C SER A 203 5.09 -61.82 -27.09
N ASP A 204 4.23 -62.84 -27.22
CA ASP A 204 2.87 -62.74 -27.77
C ASP A 204 1.76 -62.99 -26.74
N ALA A 205 2.04 -62.68 -25.47
CA ALA A 205 1.09 -62.86 -24.37
C ALA A 205 -0.26 -62.16 -24.67
N ASN A 206 -1.35 -62.93 -24.61
CA ASN A 206 -2.72 -62.49 -24.95
C ASN A 206 -2.93 -62.04 -26.41
N ASP A 207 -2.22 -62.64 -27.37
CA ASP A 207 -2.29 -62.32 -28.82
C ASP A 207 -1.83 -60.90 -29.17
N VAL A 208 -1.08 -60.23 -28.29
CA VAL A 208 -0.48 -58.90 -28.54
C VAL A 208 1.04 -59.03 -28.41
N PHE A 209 1.77 -58.49 -29.39
CA PHE A 209 3.23 -58.49 -29.31
C PHE A 209 3.72 -57.42 -28.36
N LEU A 210 4.51 -57.82 -27.37
CA LEU A 210 5.28 -56.95 -26.50
C LEU A 210 6.75 -57.11 -26.85
N PHE A 211 7.41 -56.00 -27.19
CA PHE A 211 8.85 -56.00 -27.43
C PHE A 211 9.56 -55.51 -26.17
N SER A 212 10.64 -56.17 -25.80
CA SER A 212 11.52 -55.75 -24.74
C SER A 212 12.96 -55.73 -25.22
N CYS A 213 13.77 -54.82 -24.69
CA CYS A 213 15.18 -54.72 -25.01
C CYS A 213 15.94 -53.94 -23.96
N ASP A 214 17.27 -54.06 -23.98
CA ASP A 214 18.16 -53.24 -23.18
C ASP A 214 18.73 -52.10 -24.02
N ILE A 215 18.52 -50.87 -23.57
CA ILE A 215 19.00 -49.64 -24.22
C ILE A 215 20.16 -49.07 -23.41
N ASP A 216 21.30 -48.85 -24.06
CA ASP A 216 22.39 -48.06 -23.48
C ASP A 216 22.10 -46.57 -23.70
N LEU A 217 21.68 -45.88 -22.64
CA LEU A 217 21.28 -44.48 -22.70
C LEU A 217 22.43 -43.53 -23.10
N THR A 218 23.69 -43.95 -22.95
CA THR A 218 24.85 -43.14 -23.37
C THR A 218 25.09 -43.16 -24.87
N THR A 219 24.59 -44.19 -25.55
CA THR A 219 24.70 -44.33 -27.01
C THR A 219 23.58 -43.62 -27.76
N LEU A 220 22.65 -42.97 -27.03
CA LEU A 220 21.58 -42.21 -27.65
C LEU A 220 22.14 -41.05 -28.49
N PRO A 221 21.63 -40.85 -29.71
CA PRO A 221 22.26 -40.04 -30.73
C PRO A 221 22.33 -38.53 -30.46
N TYR A 222 21.57 -38.04 -29.48
CA TYR A 222 21.56 -36.62 -29.09
C TYR A 222 22.49 -36.32 -27.92
N GLY A 223 23.13 -37.36 -27.35
CA GLY A 223 23.90 -37.24 -26.13
C GLY A 223 23.02 -36.87 -24.94
N LEU A 224 23.34 -37.40 -23.77
CA LEU A 224 22.81 -36.86 -22.53
C LEU A 224 23.72 -35.70 -22.12
N VAL A 225 23.15 -34.53 -21.82
CA VAL A 225 23.92 -33.46 -21.18
C VAL A 225 24.51 -34.00 -19.86
N ALA A 226 25.70 -33.52 -19.47
CA ALA A 226 26.42 -34.05 -18.30
C ALA A 226 25.54 -34.08 -17.03
N GLY A 227 24.65 -33.09 -16.87
CA GLY A 227 23.70 -33.02 -15.76
C GLY A 227 22.63 -34.11 -15.77
N VAL A 228 22.26 -34.68 -16.93
CA VAL A 228 21.32 -35.82 -17.02
C VAL A 228 22.05 -37.14 -16.81
N GLN A 229 23.32 -37.24 -17.24
CA GLN A 229 24.12 -38.45 -16.99
C GLN A 229 24.31 -38.72 -15.49
N SER A 230 24.40 -37.69 -14.66
CA SER A 230 24.46 -37.85 -13.20
C SER A 230 23.16 -38.36 -12.57
N LEU A 231 22.03 -38.25 -13.27
CA LEU A 231 20.73 -38.70 -12.75
C LEU A 231 20.45 -40.19 -13.02
N LEU A 232 21.17 -40.79 -13.96
CA LEU A 232 20.92 -42.18 -14.39
C LEU A 232 21.57 -43.24 -13.48
N PRO A 233 21.02 -44.47 -13.45
CA PRO A 233 21.65 -45.59 -12.75
C PRO A 233 23.01 -45.97 -13.37
N THR A 234 23.89 -46.60 -12.59
CA THR A 234 25.19 -47.10 -13.04
C THR A 234 25.21 -48.64 -13.03
N PRO A 235 25.40 -49.34 -14.17
CA PRO A 235 25.61 -48.83 -15.53
C PRO A 235 24.33 -48.22 -16.15
N PRO A 236 24.46 -47.30 -17.13
CA PRO A 236 23.35 -46.55 -17.74
C PRO A 236 22.54 -47.36 -18.77
N THR A 237 22.43 -48.66 -18.55
CA THR A 237 21.65 -49.59 -19.38
C THR A 237 20.28 -49.78 -18.74
N VAL A 238 19.23 -49.68 -19.55
CA VAL A 238 17.84 -49.76 -19.05
C VAL A 238 17.06 -50.81 -19.82
N HIS A 239 16.29 -51.60 -19.08
CA HIS A 239 15.32 -52.51 -19.68
C HIS A 239 14.09 -51.70 -20.10
N ALA A 240 13.79 -51.75 -21.39
CA ALA A 240 12.73 -50.98 -22.02
C ALA A 240 11.69 -51.91 -22.62
N THR A 241 10.43 -51.58 -22.39
CA THR A 241 9.31 -52.16 -23.13
C THR A 241 8.99 -51.22 -24.29
N VAL A 242 9.11 -51.74 -25.51
CA VAL A 242 8.91 -50.95 -26.73
C VAL A 242 7.52 -51.23 -27.28
N GLN A 243 6.74 -50.17 -27.41
CA GLN A 243 5.47 -50.20 -28.14
C GLN A 243 5.61 -49.37 -29.43
N PHE A 244 5.42 -50.02 -30.58
CA PHE A 244 5.40 -49.32 -31.87
C PHE A 244 4.00 -48.73 -32.10
N ASN A 245 3.93 -47.42 -32.35
CA ASN A 245 2.67 -46.75 -32.69
C ASN A 245 2.40 -46.83 -34.21
N HIS A 246 1.16 -47.12 -34.60
CA HIS A 246 0.79 -47.43 -35.99
C HIS A 246 -0.19 -46.42 -36.62
N ASP A 247 -0.64 -45.41 -35.87
CA ASP A 247 -1.68 -44.46 -36.29
C ASP A 247 -1.12 -43.20 -37.01
N VAL A 248 -1.97 -42.43 -37.72
CA VAL A 248 -1.60 -41.21 -38.49
C VAL A 248 -2.56 -40.04 -38.22
N GLY A 249 -2.54 -39.50 -36.99
CA GLY A 249 -3.13 -38.22 -36.57
C GLY A 249 -2.09 -37.27 -35.95
N LEU A 250 -2.50 -36.07 -35.50
CA LEU A 250 -1.57 -35.05 -34.95
C LEU A 250 -0.86 -35.46 -33.64
N SER A 251 -1.37 -36.45 -32.91
CA SER A 251 -0.71 -37.16 -31.80
C SER A 251 0.13 -38.37 -32.27
N ALA A 252 0.14 -38.66 -33.56
CA ALA A 252 0.64 -39.90 -34.15
C ALA A 252 1.98 -39.74 -34.88
N LEU A 253 2.78 -38.85 -34.33
CA LEU A 253 4.13 -38.59 -34.78
C LEU A 253 5.16 -39.02 -33.73
N SER A 254 4.73 -39.36 -32.50
CA SER A 254 5.63 -39.81 -31.44
C SER A 254 5.83 -41.33 -31.38
N THR A 255 7.09 -41.74 -31.25
CA THR A 255 7.43 -43.06 -30.69
C THR A 255 7.62 -42.85 -29.19
N VAL A 256 6.85 -43.58 -28.37
CA VAL A 256 7.01 -43.57 -26.91
C VAL A 256 7.73 -44.86 -26.52
N ILE A 257 8.92 -44.71 -25.95
CA ILE A 257 9.64 -45.84 -25.35
C ILE A 257 9.46 -45.73 -23.85
N THR A 258 8.81 -46.72 -23.23
CA THR A 258 8.64 -46.75 -21.78
C THR A 258 9.65 -47.71 -21.19
N CYS A 259 10.53 -47.21 -20.34
CA CYS A 259 11.47 -48.00 -19.56
C CYS A 259 11.18 -47.85 -18.07
N THR A 260 11.43 -48.91 -17.31
CA THR A 260 11.37 -48.83 -15.85
C THR A 260 12.80 -48.86 -15.35
N LEU A 261 13.20 -47.82 -14.60
CA LEU A 261 14.53 -47.82 -13.99
C LEU A 261 14.47 -48.53 -12.66
N PRO A 262 15.54 -49.24 -12.24
CA PRO A 262 15.61 -49.74 -10.86
C PRO A 262 15.67 -48.58 -9.86
N THR A 263 16.46 -47.56 -10.18
CA THR A 263 16.60 -46.31 -9.42
C THR A 263 16.86 -45.13 -10.36
N LEU A 264 16.46 -43.93 -9.96
CA LEU A 264 16.88 -42.66 -10.57
C LEU A 264 17.49 -41.78 -9.47
N ASN A 265 18.71 -41.30 -9.68
CA ASN A 265 19.39 -40.42 -8.73
C ASN A 265 18.91 -38.99 -8.97
N LEU A 266 18.54 -38.31 -7.90
CA LEU A 266 18.32 -36.86 -7.89
C LEU A 266 19.62 -36.16 -7.44
N PRO A 267 19.77 -34.85 -7.74
CA PRO A 267 20.81 -34.03 -7.13
C PRO A 267 20.78 -34.18 -5.59
N ASP A 268 21.94 -34.15 -4.94
CA ASP A 268 22.08 -34.23 -3.47
C ASP A 268 21.73 -35.59 -2.81
N SER A 269 21.86 -36.70 -3.55
CA SER A 269 21.88 -38.09 -3.07
C SER A 269 20.53 -38.79 -2.89
N ALA A 270 19.41 -38.14 -3.21
CA ALA A 270 18.09 -38.78 -3.11
C ALA A 270 17.85 -39.78 -4.27
N GLN A 271 17.16 -40.89 -4.02
CA GLN A 271 16.88 -41.92 -5.04
C GLN A 271 15.38 -42.20 -5.23
N LEU A 272 14.89 -42.07 -6.46
CA LEU A 272 13.56 -42.58 -6.83
C LEU A 272 13.66 -44.08 -7.07
N GLN A 273 12.80 -44.88 -6.43
CA GLN A 273 12.74 -46.32 -6.64
C GLN A 273 11.69 -46.69 -7.67
N GLN A 274 12.07 -47.53 -8.63
CA GLN A 274 11.20 -47.98 -9.72
C GLN A 274 10.49 -46.86 -10.51
N PRO A 275 11.14 -45.73 -10.87
CA PRO A 275 10.48 -44.73 -11.68
C PRO A 275 10.14 -45.29 -13.06
N THR A 276 8.94 -44.99 -13.52
CA THR A 276 8.55 -45.22 -14.91
C THR A 276 9.07 -44.06 -15.74
N VAL A 277 10.00 -44.34 -16.64
CA VAL A 277 10.56 -43.35 -17.56
C VAL A 277 9.96 -43.53 -18.93
N SER A 278 9.32 -42.48 -19.43
CA SER A 278 8.84 -42.42 -20.80
C SER A 278 9.76 -41.51 -21.60
N LEU A 279 10.35 -42.06 -22.66
CA LEU A 279 11.07 -41.32 -23.68
C LEU A 279 10.05 -40.99 -24.76
N ASN A 280 9.59 -39.74 -24.78
CA ASN A 280 8.66 -39.27 -25.80
C ASN A 280 9.45 -38.65 -26.95
N ILE A 281 9.49 -39.35 -28.08
CA ILE A 281 10.25 -38.93 -29.25
C ILE A 281 9.30 -38.40 -30.30
N THR A 282 9.19 -37.07 -30.42
CA THR A 282 8.34 -36.40 -31.43
C THR A 282 9.19 -35.92 -32.62
N PRO A 283 8.68 -35.88 -33.86
CA PRO A 283 9.44 -35.46 -35.05
C PRO A 283 9.37 -33.95 -35.31
N LEU A 284 8.42 -33.25 -34.67
CA LEU A 284 8.34 -31.78 -34.72
C LEU A 284 9.48 -31.12 -33.94
N PHE A 285 10.02 -31.83 -32.94
CA PHE A 285 11.07 -31.35 -32.06
C PHE A 285 12.34 -32.18 -32.29
N LYS A 286 13.49 -31.54 -32.51
CA LYS A 286 14.77 -32.23 -32.74
C LYS A 286 15.42 -32.77 -31.45
N PHE A 287 14.64 -33.04 -30.41
CA PHE A 287 15.12 -33.45 -29.09
C PHE A 287 14.19 -34.49 -28.46
N VAL A 288 14.74 -35.26 -27.52
CA VAL A 288 14.01 -36.29 -26.74
C VAL A 288 13.52 -35.64 -25.46
N VAL A 289 12.23 -35.81 -25.15
CA VAL A 289 11.69 -35.43 -23.83
C VAL A 289 11.76 -36.64 -22.92
N PHE A 290 12.49 -36.50 -21.82
CA PHE A 290 12.54 -37.51 -20.75
C PHE A 290 11.47 -37.17 -19.72
N GLU A 291 10.50 -38.06 -19.52
CA GLU A 291 9.50 -37.94 -18.47
C GLU A 291 9.66 -39.10 -17.49
N ALA A 292 10.18 -38.86 -16.27
CA ALA A 292 10.27 -39.89 -15.24
C ALA A 292 9.16 -39.69 -14.20
N LYS A 293 8.37 -40.72 -13.94
CA LYS A 293 7.30 -40.73 -12.92
C LYS A 293 7.61 -41.67 -11.78
N ALA A 294 7.49 -41.20 -10.54
CA ALA A 294 7.60 -42.04 -9.34
C ALA A 294 6.70 -41.51 -8.24
N THR A 295 6.27 -42.39 -7.35
CA THR A 295 5.55 -42.00 -6.14
C THR A 295 6.52 -41.95 -4.96
N MET A 296 6.59 -40.83 -4.24
CA MET A 296 7.43 -40.69 -3.04
C MET A 296 6.60 -40.38 -1.78
N PRO A 297 6.92 -40.98 -0.62
CA PRO A 297 6.34 -40.56 0.65
C PRO A 297 7.01 -39.27 1.15
N PHE A 298 6.22 -38.31 1.64
CA PHE A 298 6.74 -37.08 2.27
C PHE A 298 5.84 -36.67 3.46
N SER A 299 6.38 -35.84 4.37
CA SER A 299 5.67 -35.35 5.56
C SER A 299 6.03 -33.89 5.82
N ILE A 300 5.05 -33.07 6.21
CA ILE A 300 5.26 -31.64 6.47
C ILE A 300 4.73 -31.31 7.88
N PHE A 301 5.55 -30.66 8.72
CA PHE A 301 5.18 -30.23 10.08
C PHE A 301 4.55 -31.33 10.98
N GLY A 302 5.00 -32.59 10.85
CA GLY A 302 4.52 -33.70 11.68
C GLY A 302 3.15 -34.28 11.29
N SER A 303 2.62 -33.92 10.11
CA SER A 303 1.43 -34.53 9.50
C SER A 303 1.65 -35.98 9.02
N PRO A 304 0.59 -36.76 8.70
CA PRO A 304 0.72 -38.11 8.15
C PRO A 304 1.56 -38.14 6.86
N GLN A 305 2.19 -39.28 6.56
CA GLN A 305 2.89 -39.42 5.28
C GLN A 305 1.90 -39.37 4.11
N PHE A 306 2.17 -38.48 3.16
CA PHE A 306 1.44 -38.34 1.91
C PHE A 306 2.24 -38.95 0.76
N SER A 307 1.56 -39.41 -0.30
CA SER A 307 2.18 -39.88 -1.53
C SER A 307 2.13 -38.78 -2.59
N ALA A 308 3.28 -38.36 -3.12
CA ALA A 308 3.37 -37.43 -4.25
C ALA A 308 3.79 -38.17 -5.52
N ASP A 309 3.07 -37.93 -6.62
CA ASP A 309 3.47 -38.36 -7.96
C ASP A 309 4.45 -37.33 -8.53
N LEU A 310 5.73 -37.67 -8.48
CA LEU A 310 6.80 -36.90 -9.09
C LEU A 310 6.78 -37.10 -10.60
N SER A 311 7.05 -36.03 -11.36
CA SER A 311 7.30 -36.05 -12.79
C SER A 311 8.56 -35.22 -13.12
N LEU A 312 9.65 -35.84 -13.52
CA LEU A 312 10.83 -35.13 -14.05
C LEU A 312 10.67 -35.02 -15.57
N THR A 313 10.56 -33.81 -16.10
CA THR A 313 10.59 -33.51 -17.53
C THR A 313 11.90 -32.83 -17.89
N VAL A 314 12.68 -33.42 -18.80
CA VAL A 314 13.92 -32.81 -19.31
C VAL A 314 13.80 -32.55 -20.81
N ASP A 315 14.15 -31.33 -21.23
CA ASP A 315 14.30 -30.94 -22.62
C ASP A 315 15.76 -30.54 -22.96
N ASN A 316 15.97 -29.86 -24.10
CA ASN A 316 17.30 -29.48 -24.57
C ASN A 316 17.90 -28.23 -23.92
N VAL A 317 17.16 -27.53 -23.03
CA VAL A 317 17.56 -26.28 -22.38
C VAL A 317 17.41 -26.38 -20.85
N GLU A 318 16.36 -27.05 -20.34
CA GLU A 318 16.01 -27.08 -18.92
C GLU A 318 15.52 -28.48 -18.46
N ALA A 319 15.67 -28.77 -17.16
CA ALA A 319 14.94 -29.84 -16.51
C ALA A 319 13.95 -29.23 -15.51
N ALA A 320 12.68 -29.59 -15.63
CA ALA A 320 11.65 -29.27 -14.67
C ALA A 320 11.27 -30.55 -13.94
N VAL A 321 11.19 -30.51 -12.62
CA VAL A 321 10.50 -31.56 -11.88
C VAL A 321 9.14 -31.00 -11.43
N GLY A 322 8.07 -31.75 -11.60
CA GLY A 322 6.80 -31.49 -10.96
C GLY A 322 6.58 -32.56 -9.91
N ALA A 323 5.74 -32.29 -8.93
CA ALA A 323 5.06 -33.36 -8.24
C ALA A 323 3.57 -32.99 -8.11
N VAL A 324 2.71 -33.99 -8.04
CA VAL A 324 1.29 -33.76 -7.78
C VAL A 324 0.95 -34.56 -6.54
N ILE A 325 0.35 -33.89 -5.57
CA ILE A 325 -0.21 -34.51 -4.39
C ILE A 325 -1.72 -34.46 -4.60
N ASP A 326 -2.35 -35.60 -4.84
CA ASP A 326 -3.81 -35.66 -4.94
C ASP A 326 -4.40 -35.44 -3.53
N GLY A 327 -4.88 -34.22 -3.25
CA GLY A 327 -5.68 -33.92 -2.07
C GLY A 327 -7.09 -34.52 -2.18
N ASP A 328 -7.69 -34.89 -1.05
CA ASP A 328 -9.07 -35.39 -0.98
C ASP A 328 -10.11 -34.25 -0.78
N GLY A 329 -9.69 -33.00 -0.92
CA GLY A 329 -10.52 -31.80 -0.77
C GLY A 329 -10.87 -31.47 0.69
N GLN A 330 -10.07 -31.93 1.66
CA GLN A 330 -10.12 -31.50 3.06
C GLN A 330 -8.91 -30.64 3.40
N THR A 331 -9.02 -29.80 4.45
CA THR A 331 -7.86 -29.13 5.04
C THR A 331 -6.81 -30.16 5.44
N LEU A 332 -5.63 -30.05 4.84
CA LEU A 332 -4.59 -31.06 4.92
C LEU A 332 -3.78 -30.89 6.21
N PHE A 333 -3.46 -29.65 6.57
CA PHE A 333 -2.91 -29.28 7.88
C PHE A 333 -2.94 -27.77 8.12
N THR A 334 -2.65 -27.38 9.37
CA THR A 334 -2.50 -26.00 9.85
C THR A 334 -1.04 -25.78 10.23
N PRO A 335 -0.35 -24.73 9.75
CA PRO A 335 1.04 -24.47 10.09
C PRO A 335 1.25 -24.25 11.60
N PRO A 336 2.42 -24.64 12.15
CA PRO A 336 2.78 -24.30 13.52
C PRO A 336 2.71 -22.78 13.73
N THR A 337 2.18 -22.32 14.87
CA THR A 337 2.04 -20.89 15.26
C THR A 337 1.04 -20.04 14.44
N MET A 338 0.41 -20.59 13.39
CA MET A 338 -0.66 -19.92 12.61
C MET A 338 -1.94 -20.76 12.60
N PRO A 339 -2.63 -20.90 13.75
CA PRO A 339 -3.82 -21.75 13.85
C PRO A 339 -4.97 -21.33 12.93
N GLY A 340 -4.94 -20.10 12.40
CA GLY A 340 -5.93 -19.59 11.45
C GLY A 340 -5.62 -19.85 9.99
N VAL A 341 -4.43 -20.38 9.63
CA VAL A 341 -4.07 -20.69 8.25
C VAL A 341 -4.35 -22.16 7.97
N HIS A 342 -5.21 -22.43 7.00
CA HIS A 342 -5.64 -23.79 6.68
C HIS A 342 -5.30 -24.08 5.22
N PHE A 343 -4.44 -25.06 4.98
CA PHE A 343 -4.06 -25.45 3.62
C PHE A 343 -5.06 -26.45 3.05
N ASP A 344 -5.68 -26.10 1.92
CA ASP A 344 -6.79 -26.84 1.32
C ASP A 344 -6.35 -27.73 0.16
N GLU A 345 -5.40 -27.23 -0.65
CA GLU A 345 -4.92 -27.90 -1.85
C GLU A 345 -3.40 -27.73 -1.98
N PHE A 346 -2.69 -28.76 -2.44
CA PHE A 346 -1.29 -28.66 -2.88
C PHE A 346 -1.13 -29.06 -4.34
N GLY A 347 -0.23 -28.39 -5.05
CA GLY A 347 0.43 -28.84 -6.27
C GLY A 347 1.93 -28.57 -6.14
N VAL A 348 2.80 -29.51 -6.48
CA VAL A 348 4.25 -29.32 -6.32
C VAL A 348 4.86 -28.80 -7.63
N GLY A 349 5.59 -27.69 -7.55
CA GLY A 349 6.53 -27.26 -8.58
C GLY A 349 7.95 -27.48 -8.08
N MET A 350 8.81 -28.18 -8.81
CA MET A 350 10.20 -28.39 -8.41
C MET A 350 11.16 -27.81 -9.47
N GLY A 351 12.02 -26.89 -9.06
CA GLY A 351 13.08 -26.36 -9.93
C GLY A 351 14.40 -27.09 -9.68
N ILE A 352 14.96 -27.77 -10.70
CA ILE A 352 16.36 -28.21 -10.68
C ILE A 352 17.22 -27.13 -11.34
N PHE A 353 18.22 -26.60 -10.63
CA PHE A 353 19.17 -25.62 -11.17
C PHE A 353 20.45 -26.34 -11.59
N PHE A 354 20.85 -26.22 -12.87
CA PHE A 354 22.10 -26.84 -13.34
C PHE A 354 23.33 -25.96 -13.21
N GLU A 355 23.21 -24.67 -12.94
CA GLU A 355 24.36 -23.80 -12.73
C GLU A 355 23.96 -22.49 -12.02
N PRO A 356 24.41 -22.26 -10.76
CA PRO A 356 25.06 -23.22 -9.88
C PRO A 356 24.09 -24.36 -9.49
N SER A 357 24.64 -25.54 -9.18
CA SER A 357 23.86 -26.68 -8.73
C SER A 357 23.16 -26.36 -7.40
N SER A 358 21.88 -26.05 -7.46
CA SER A 358 20.99 -26.02 -6.30
C SER A 358 19.75 -26.83 -6.60
N PHE A 359 19.19 -27.44 -5.56
CA PHE A 359 17.94 -28.18 -5.60
C PHE A 359 16.99 -27.51 -4.62
N ALA A 360 15.85 -27.02 -5.10
CA ALA A 360 14.79 -26.49 -4.25
C ALA A 360 13.51 -27.28 -4.51
N LEU A 361 13.13 -28.12 -3.54
CA LEU A 361 11.78 -28.68 -3.52
C LEU A 361 10.88 -27.62 -2.91
N GLY A 362 9.81 -27.23 -3.59
CA GLY A 362 8.77 -26.48 -2.91
C GLY A 362 7.37 -26.89 -3.32
N LEU A 363 6.46 -26.69 -2.38
CA LEU A 363 5.06 -27.03 -2.49
C LEU A 363 4.32 -25.73 -2.72
N GLU A 364 3.53 -25.66 -3.78
CA GLU A 364 2.61 -24.54 -3.99
C GLU A 364 1.19 -25.03 -3.71
N GLY A 365 0.27 -24.15 -3.38
CA GLY A 365 -1.07 -24.59 -3.02
C GLY A 365 -2.02 -23.46 -2.74
N LYS A 366 -3.26 -23.83 -2.40
CA LYS A 366 -4.30 -22.89 -1.98
C LYS A 366 -4.56 -22.99 -0.48
N PHE A 367 -4.73 -21.86 0.18
CA PHE A 367 -5.07 -21.79 1.59
C PHE A 367 -6.29 -20.90 1.83
N HIS A 368 -6.99 -21.16 2.92
CA HIS A 368 -7.96 -20.23 3.47
C HIS A 368 -7.57 -19.80 4.88
N LEU A 369 -8.24 -18.74 5.35
CA LEU A 369 -8.06 -18.21 6.68
C LEU A 369 -9.34 -18.31 7.50
N GLY A 370 -9.20 -18.82 8.72
CA GLY A 370 -10.28 -19.06 9.67
C GLY A 370 -10.91 -20.45 9.51
N ASP A 371 -11.78 -20.83 10.46
CA ASP A 371 -12.26 -22.21 10.61
C ASP A 371 -13.56 -22.53 9.84
N GLY A 372 -13.95 -21.69 8.88
CA GLY A 372 -15.22 -21.78 8.16
C GLY A 372 -16.40 -21.12 8.88
N SER A 373 -16.29 -20.75 10.16
CA SER A 373 -17.25 -19.87 10.86
C SER A 373 -16.82 -18.39 10.82
N VAL A 374 -15.50 -18.18 10.77
CA VAL A 374 -14.83 -16.93 10.39
C VAL A 374 -14.11 -17.23 9.08
N ASN A 375 -14.39 -16.47 8.02
CA ASN A 375 -13.67 -16.56 6.75
C ASN A 375 -13.14 -15.17 6.39
N VAL A 376 -11.85 -15.08 6.07
CA VAL A 376 -11.26 -13.89 5.46
C VAL A 376 -11.22 -14.11 3.96
N ASP A 377 -11.85 -13.23 3.18
CA ASP A 377 -11.76 -13.27 1.72
C ASP A 377 -10.35 -12.83 1.28
N LEU A 378 -9.70 -13.66 0.47
CA LEU A 378 -8.36 -13.41 -0.06
C LEU A 378 -8.43 -13.16 -1.57
N ASP A 379 -7.75 -12.11 -2.03
CA ASP A 379 -7.57 -11.82 -3.46
C ASP A 379 -6.55 -12.77 -4.11
N ASP A 380 -5.61 -13.29 -3.31
CA ASP A 380 -4.63 -14.32 -3.66
C ASP A 380 -4.56 -15.32 -2.51
N ASP A 381 -4.90 -16.57 -2.81
CA ASP A 381 -4.91 -17.70 -1.87
C ASP A 381 -3.71 -18.62 -2.07
N THR A 382 -2.66 -18.18 -2.77
CA THR A 382 -1.49 -19.01 -3.06
C THR A 382 -0.39 -18.92 -2.00
N PHE A 383 0.23 -20.05 -1.68
CA PHE A 383 1.39 -20.11 -0.80
C PHE A 383 2.51 -20.97 -1.40
N VAL A 384 3.75 -20.80 -0.90
CA VAL A 384 4.85 -21.73 -1.12
C VAL A 384 5.41 -22.25 0.21
N VAL A 385 5.70 -23.55 0.27
CA VAL A 385 6.55 -24.16 1.30
C VAL A 385 7.84 -24.60 0.62
N VAL A 386 8.98 -24.03 0.98
CA VAL A 386 10.27 -24.46 0.46
C VAL A 386 10.91 -25.43 1.43
N CYS A 387 11.34 -26.58 0.92
CA CYS A 387 11.91 -27.69 1.66
C CYS A 387 13.38 -27.92 1.26
N GLY A 388 14.20 -28.24 2.25
CA GLY A 388 15.53 -28.81 2.09
C GLY A 388 15.45 -30.33 2.13
N LEU A 389 16.42 -31.03 1.53
CA LEU A 389 16.51 -32.48 1.66
C LEU A 389 17.34 -32.85 2.89
N ASP A 390 16.80 -33.68 3.77
CA ASP A 390 17.56 -34.40 4.79
C ASP A 390 17.49 -35.90 4.48
N GLY A 391 18.53 -36.41 3.80
CA GLY A 391 18.51 -37.73 3.18
C GLY A 391 17.54 -37.80 1.99
N ASP A 392 16.71 -38.85 1.92
CA ASP A 392 15.68 -39.03 0.87
C ASP A 392 14.36 -38.29 1.18
N VAL A 393 14.24 -37.63 2.34
CA VAL A 393 12.98 -37.05 2.81
C VAL A 393 13.07 -35.52 2.76
N PRO A 394 12.14 -34.86 2.05
CA PRO A 394 12.05 -33.42 2.10
C PRO A 394 11.57 -32.92 3.46
N ASN A 395 12.26 -31.92 4.01
CA ASN A 395 11.91 -31.25 5.25
C ASN A 395 11.73 -29.73 5.01
N PRO A 396 10.64 -29.10 5.47
CA PRO A 396 10.43 -27.67 5.31
C PRO A 396 11.58 -26.82 5.90
N LEU A 397 12.00 -25.82 5.13
CA LEU A 397 12.93 -24.76 5.54
C LEU A 397 12.18 -23.49 5.89
N TYR A 398 11.28 -23.05 4.99
CA TYR A 398 10.44 -21.89 5.20
C TYR A 398 9.11 -21.98 4.45
N VAL A 399 8.12 -21.22 4.93
CA VAL A 399 6.84 -20.97 4.23
C VAL A 399 6.79 -19.49 3.90
N ALA A 400 6.38 -19.15 2.68
CA ALA A 400 6.14 -17.77 2.28
C ALA A 400 4.81 -17.66 1.51
N PHE A 401 4.02 -16.65 1.84
CA PHE A 401 2.83 -16.30 1.08
C PHE A 401 2.60 -14.80 1.17
N SER A 402 1.90 -14.26 0.17
CA SER A 402 1.63 -12.83 0.09
C SER A 402 0.13 -12.60 0.06
N VAL A 403 -0.33 -11.58 0.77
CA VAL A 403 -1.74 -11.17 0.74
C VAL A 403 -1.79 -9.69 0.34
N PRO A 404 -2.53 -9.33 -0.73
CA PRO A 404 -2.58 -7.95 -1.22
C PRO A 404 -3.06 -6.95 -0.17
N GLN A 405 -4.09 -7.31 0.59
CA GLN A 405 -4.62 -6.46 1.65
C GLN A 405 -5.31 -7.28 2.74
N MET A 406 -5.14 -6.86 3.99
CA MET A 406 -5.81 -7.39 5.18
C MET A 406 -6.14 -6.26 6.16
N THR A 407 -7.14 -6.44 7.01
CA THR A 407 -7.31 -5.62 8.21
C THR A 407 -6.48 -6.18 9.37
N LEU A 408 -6.23 -5.38 10.41
CA LEU A 408 -5.58 -5.89 11.63
C LEU A 408 -6.37 -7.05 12.27
N SER A 409 -7.70 -7.03 12.19
CA SER A 409 -8.56 -8.14 12.64
C SER A 409 -8.31 -9.43 11.85
N ASP A 410 -8.08 -9.33 10.54
CA ASP A 410 -7.76 -10.48 9.69
C ASP A 410 -6.39 -11.05 10.05
N VAL A 411 -5.39 -10.18 10.29
CA VAL A 411 -4.06 -10.60 10.76
C VAL A 411 -4.13 -11.28 12.13
N ILE A 412 -4.97 -10.80 13.06
CA ILE A 412 -5.20 -11.51 14.33
C ILE A 412 -5.82 -12.89 14.10
N THR A 413 -6.70 -13.02 13.10
CA THR A 413 -7.33 -14.30 12.75
C THR A 413 -6.29 -15.32 12.30
N VAL A 414 -5.26 -14.92 11.53
CA VAL A 414 -4.10 -15.78 11.14
C VAL A 414 -3.47 -16.46 12.37
N PHE A 415 -3.29 -15.73 13.48
CA PHE A 415 -2.59 -16.23 14.68
C PHE A 415 -3.47 -16.85 15.75
N THR A 416 -4.77 -16.58 15.73
CA THR A 416 -5.67 -16.99 16.82
C THR A 416 -6.78 -17.91 16.35
N ASN A 417 -6.98 -18.04 15.03
CA ASN A 417 -8.14 -18.70 14.44
C ASN A 417 -9.47 -18.13 14.99
N SER A 418 -9.48 -16.84 15.35
CA SER A 418 -10.62 -16.15 15.97
C SER A 418 -10.64 -14.68 15.55
N SER A 419 -11.81 -14.16 15.20
CA SER A 419 -11.97 -12.75 14.85
C SER A 419 -12.10 -11.89 16.12
N VAL A 420 -11.32 -10.81 16.18
CA VAL A 420 -11.39 -9.79 17.24
C VAL A 420 -11.58 -8.43 16.57
N ASP A 421 -12.63 -7.69 16.97
CA ASP A 421 -12.79 -6.30 16.59
C ASP A 421 -11.83 -5.44 17.43
N VAL A 422 -10.83 -4.87 16.77
CA VAL A 422 -9.79 -4.07 17.42
C VAL A 422 -10.24 -2.61 17.61
N GLY A 423 -11.42 -2.23 17.12
CA GLY A 423 -12.00 -0.89 17.29
C GLY A 423 -11.26 0.25 16.59
N ILE A 424 -10.19 -0.06 15.85
CA ILE A 424 -9.35 0.89 15.11
C ILE A 424 -9.20 0.39 13.66
N PRO A 425 -9.56 1.20 12.64
CA PRO A 425 -9.46 0.79 11.24
C PRO A 425 -8.00 0.85 10.77
N ILE A 426 -7.30 -0.28 10.87
CA ILE A 426 -5.94 -0.45 10.36
C ILE A 426 -6.01 -1.39 9.16
N SER A 427 -5.68 -0.87 7.98
CA SER A 427 -5.49 -1.67 6.77
C SER A 427 -4.01 -1.89 6.53
N ILE A 428 -3.66 -3.10 6.19
CA ILE A 428 -2.30 -3.52 5.88
C ILE A 428 -2.33 -3.99 4.43
N SER A 429 -1.43 -3.49 3.60
CA SER A 429 -1.29 -3.89 2.19
C SER A 429 0.09 -4.45 1.91
N ASP A 430 0.19 -5.21 0.83
CA ASP A 430 1.42 -5.87 0.39
C ASP A 430 2.02 -6.75 1.50
N LEU A 431 1.17 -7.52 2.20
CA LEU A 431 1.63 -8.38 3.29
C LEU A 431 2.45 -9.51 2.69
N SER A 432 3.63 -9.72 3.24
CA SER A 432 4.44 -10.93 3.02
C SER A 432 4.61 -11.63 4.34
N PHE A 433 4.06 -12.83 4.45
CA PHE A 433 4.19 -13.70 5.61
C PHE A 433 5.35 -14.66 5.38
N THR A 434 6.19 -14.83 6.41
CA THR A 434 7.28 -15.80 6.37
C THR A 434 7.33 -16.57 7.69
N TRP A 435 7.48 -17.88 7.58
CA TRP A 435 7.78 -18.77 8.70
C TRP A 435 9.03 -19.57 8.40
N VAL A 436 9.86 -19.85 9.41
CA VAL A 436 11.09 -20.66 9.27
C VAL A 436 11.17 -21.77 10.30
N GLU A 437 11.61 -22.95 9.88
CA GLU A 437 11.72 -24.13 10.76
C GLU A 437 12.82 -23.96 11.82
N ASN A 438 14.01 -23.49 11.40
CA ASN A 438 15.14 -23.27 12.30
C ASN A 438 15.52 -21.78 12.39
N PRO A 439 15.04 -21.04 13.41
CA PRO A 439 15.33 -19.62 13.54
C PRO A 439 16.80 -19.30 13.86
N MET A 440 17.61 -20.30 14.24
CA MET A 440 19.04 -20.13 14.47
C MET A 440 19.88 -20.22 13.19
N GLU A 441 19.28 -20.64 12.07
CA GLU A 441 19.91 -20.79 10.76
C GLU A 441 19.11 -20.02 9.71
N PRO A 442 19.30 -18.70 9.59
CA PRO A 442 18.52 -17.87 8.67
C PRO A 442 18.74 -18.29 7.21
N VAL A 443 17.63 -18.44 6.49
CA VAL A 443 17.58 -18.78 5.07
C VAL A 443 17.62 -17.49 4.24
N THR A 444 18.32 -17.50 3.11
CA THR A 444 18.27 -16.40 2.16
C THR A 444 17.08 -16.58 1.23
N LEU A 445 16.15 -15.62 1.23
CA LEU A 445 14.97 -15.62 0.36
C LEU A 445 15.35 -15.27 -1.10
N PRO A 446 14.48 -15.54 -2.10
CA PRO A 446 14.73 -15.21 -3.51
C PRO A 446 15.07 -13.73 -3.76
N ASP A 447 14.49 -12.82 -2.99
CA ASP A 447 14.83 -11.39 -3.02
C ASP A 447 16.18 -11.06 -2.34
N GLY A 448 16.93 -12.06 -1.86
CA GLY A 448 18.21 -11.90 -1.19
C GLY A 448 18.13 -11.36 0.24
N SER A 449 16.94 -11.15 0.78
CA SER A 449 16.75 -10.87 2.21
C SER A 449 17.03 -12.13 3.03
N LEU A 450 17.37 -11.95 4.31
CA LEU A 450 17.52 -13.06 5.25
C LEU A 450 16.21 -13.22 6.01
N THR A 451 15.77 -14.45 6.22
CA THR A 451 14.65 -14.72 7.11
C THR A 451 15.01 -14.31 8.54
N HIS A 452 14.14 -13.57 9.19
CA HIS A 452 14.23 -13.25 10.63
C HIS A 452 13.58 -14.36 11.47
N MET A 453 13.63 -14.29 12.80
CA MET A 453 13.32 -15.42 13.70
C MET A 453 11.87 -15.92 13.52
N GLN A 454 11.70 -17.19 13.83
CA GLN A 454 10.52 -18.09 13.87
C GLN A 454 9.33 -17.75 12.96
N PHE A 455 8.70 -16.58 13.13
CA PHE A 455 7.57 -16.12 12.33
C PHE A 455 7.54 -14.59 12.23
N GLY A 456 7.20 -14.05 11.06
CA GLY A 456 6.91 -12.63 10.92
C GLY A 456 6.12 -12.27 9.67
N PHE A 457 5.62 -11.04 9.65
CA PHE A 457 5.06 -10.44 8.44
C PHE A 457 5.59 -9.03 8.23
N SER A 458 5.77 -8.65 6.98
CA SER A 458 6.07 -7.27 6.59
C SER A 458 4.95 -6.73 5.73
N GLY A 459 4.64 -5.44 5.86
CA GLY A 459 3.64 -4.81 5.00
C GLY A 459 3.61 -3.30 5.13
N ALA A 460 2.92 -2.67 4.20
CA ALA A 460 2.57 -1.27 4.29
C ALA A 460 1.32 -1.12 5.17
N LEU A 461 1.48 -0.49 6.33
CA LEU A 461 0.39 -0.19 7.24
C LEU A 461 -0.16 1.20 6.93
N SER A 462 -1.47 1.31 6.74
CA SER A 462 -2.17 2.60 6.75
C SER A 462 -2.92 2.75 8.06
N VAL A 463 -2.48 3.69 8.90
CA VAL A 463 -3.12 4.01 10.18
C VAL A 463 -3.70 5.43 10.06
N LEU A 464 -5.03 5.55 9.98
CA LEU A 464 -5.69 6.87 9.85
C LEU A 464 -5.16 7.72 8.67
N GLY A 465 -4.82 7.06 7.55
CA GLY A 465 -4.26 7.70 6.35
C GLY A 465 -2.74 7.86 6.35
N TRP A 466 -2.05 7.42 7.41
CA TRP A 466 -0.58 7.43 7.49
C TRP A 466 0.02 6.13 6.99
N SER A 467 0.91 6.23 6.00
CA SER A 467 1.64 5.08 5.47
C SER A 467 2.91 4.83 6.28
N PHE A 468 2.89 3.77 7.06
CA PHE A 468 4.07 3.14 7.65
C PHE A 468 4.42 1.90 6.84
N TYR A 469 5.67 1.49 6.89
CA TYR A 469 6.11 0.19 6.43
C TYR A 469 7.01 -0.40 7.50
N GLY A 470 6.85 -1.69 7.78
CA GLY A 470 7.84 -2.37 8.58
C GLY A 470 7.53 -3.84 8.74
N ASP A 471 8.39 -4.48 9.51
CA ASP A 471 8.32 -5.87 9.88
C ASP A 471 7.75 -6.02 11.29
N VAL A 472 6.93 -7.04 11.45
CA VAL A 472 6.41 -7.53 12.72
C VAL A 472 6.89 -8.96 12.88
N GLU A 473 7.66 -9.20 13.93
CA GLU A 473 8.18 -10.50 14.32
C GLU A 473 7.40 -11.02 15.53
N LEU A 474 7.05 -12.31 15.50
CA LEU A 474 6.34 -12.99 16.59
C LEU A 474 7.13 -14.24 17.00
N ASP A 475 7.48 -14.30 18.27
CA ASP A 475 8.11 -15.47 18.90
C ASP A 475 7.22 -15.98 20.03
N ALA A 476 6.95 -17.29 20.05
CA ALA A 476 6.03 -17.88 21.03
C ALA A 476 6.54 -17.82 22.48
N SER A 477 7.84 -17.59 22.68
CA SER A 477 8.52 -17.53 23.98
C SER A 477 8.87 -16.11 24.44
N THR A 478 9.17 -15.19 23.52
CA THR A 478 9.55 -13.79 23.81
C THR A 478 8.48 -12.76 23.42
N GLY A 479 7.44 -13.18 22.69
CA GLY A 479 6.30 -12.38 22.26
C GLY A 479 6.55 -11.60 20.97
N ALA A 480 5.93 -10.42 20.81
CA ALA A 480 5.94 -9.63 19.59
C ALA A 480 7.03 -8.55 19.60
N GLN A 481 7.67 -8.34 18.45
CA GLN A 481 8.55 -7.22 18.15
C GLN A 481 8.13 -6.60 16.82
N ALA A 482 8.20 -5.28 16.68
CA ALA A 482 7.96 -4.62 15.40
C ALA A 482 8.78 -3.35 15.28
N GLU A 483 9.28 -3.09 14.09
CA GLU A 483 9.94 -1.83 13.74
C GLU A 483 9.27 -1.29 12.49
N LEU A 484 8.55 -0.17 12.65
CA LEU A 484 7.78 0.47 11.59
C LEU A 484 8.40 1.83 11.27
N THR A 485 8.50 2.18 10.01
CA THR A 485 8.99 3.49 9.56
C THR A 485 8.03 4.13 8.57
N ALA A 486 7.82 5.44 8.70
CA ALA A 486 7.03 6.23 7.76
C ALA A 486 7.93 7.18 6.96
N ALA A 487 7.41 7.67 5.83
CA ALA A 487 8.06 8.76 5.10
C ALA A 487 8.04 10.05 5.94
N PRO A 488 9.03 10.95 5.79
CA PRO A 488 8.92 12.30 6.32
C PRO A 488 7.66 12.97 5.76
N LEU A 489 6.90 13.65 6.61
CA LEU A 489 5.73 14.42 6.19
C LEU A 489 6.10 15.91 6.13
N ASP A 490 5.78 16.55 5.03
CA ASP A 490 5.98 17.99 4.83
C ASP A 490 4.66 18.62 4.38
N LEU A 491 4.09 19.47 5.24
CA LEU A 491 2.85 20.20 5.00
C LEU A 491 3.07 21.72 4.98
N GLY A 492 4.28 22.19 4.65
CA GLY A 492 4.61 23.62 4.69
C GLY A 492 5.17 24.02 6.07
N PRO A 493 4.41 24.70 6.95
CA PRO A 493 4.92 25.07 8.27
C PRO A 493 5.14 23.87 9.20
N LEU A 494 4.54 22.70 8.92
CA LEU A 494 4.68 21.47 9.71
C LEU A 494 5.54 20.45 8.96
N HIS A 495 6.64 20.06 9.59
CA HIS A 495 7.47 18.94 9.15
C HIS A 495 7.54 17.87 10.24
N LEU A 496 7.26 16.63 9.86
CA LEU A 496 7.35 15.46 10.73
C LEU A 496 8.47 14.58 10.21
N THR A 497 9.52 14.50 11.00
CA THR A 497 10.76 13.81 10.67
C THR A 497 11.08 12.79 11.77
N GLY A 498 12.15 12.04 11.59
CA GLY A 498 12.62 11.10 12.59
C GLY A 498 13.90 10.40 12.14
N ASN A 499 14.25 9.33 12.86
CA ASN A 499 15.43 8.53 12.58
C ASN A 499 15.10 7.24 11.82
N GLY A 500 13.93 7.18 11.17
CA GLY A 500 13.51 6.03 10.38
C GLY A 500 14.54 5.71 9.29
N PRO A 501 15.03 4.46 9.20
CA PRO A 501 16.07 4.08 8.24
C PRO A 501 15.56 4.04 6.78
N GLY A 502 14.24 4.18 6.57
CA GLY A 502 13.59 3.98 5.28
C GLY A 502 13.52 2.50 4.91
N VAL A 503 12.77 2.20 3.85
CA VAL A 503 12.56 0.83 3.37
C VAL A 503 12.86 0.75 1.89
N THR A 504 13.62 -0.29 1.54
CA THR A 504 13.90 -0.64 0.17
C THR A 504 13.61 -2.11 -0.08
N ILE A 505 12.99 -2.42 -1.22
CA ILE A 505 12.77 -3.79 -1.68
C ILE A 505 13.61 -4.07 -2.93
N ARG A 506 13.81 -5.34 -3.25
CA ARG A 506 14.35 -5.74 -4.55
C ARG A 506 13.25 -5.88 -5.58
N VAL A 507 13.53 -5.39 -6.78
CA VAL A 507 12.61 -5.40 -7.91
C VAL A 507 13.29 -5.89 -9.18
N ASP A 508 12.51 -6.50 -10.05
CA ASP A 508 12.94 -6.89 -11.40
C ASP A 508 13.25 -5.66 -12.28
N SER A 509 13.66 -5.90 -13.54
CA SER A 509 13.93 -4.81 -14.50
C SER A 509 12.70 -3.97 -14.88
N ALA A 510 11.48 -4.44 -14.61
CA ALA A 510 10.22 -3.74 -14.84
C ALA A 510 9.74 -2.98 -13.58
N GLY A 511 10.41 -3.14 -12.44
CA GLY A 511 10.07 -2.49 -11.17
C GLY A 511 9.07 -3.27 -10.32
N ASN A 512 8.77 -4.54 -10.64
CA ASN A 512 7.91 -5.42 -9.85
C ASN A 512 8.72 -6.06 -8.70
N PRO A 513 8.14 -6.23 -7.50
CA PRO A 513 8.79 -6.96 -6.40
C PRO A 513 9.23 -8.35 -6.82
N ILE A 514 10.39 -8.79 -6.34
CA ILE A 514 10.83 -10.18 -6.54
C ILE A 514 9.94 -11.11 -5.68
N PRO A 515 9.23 -12.08 -6.28
CA PRO A 515 8.32 -12.93 -5.54
C PRO A 515 9.07 -13.92 -4.63
N ASN A 516 8.74 -13.92 -3.34
CA ASN A 516 9.23 -14.90 -2.37
C ASN A 516 8.25 -16.07 -2.17
N ASN A 517 7.01 -15.93 -2.67
CA ASN A 517 5.91 -16.90 -2.57
C ASN A 517 5.83 -17.87 -3.77
N GLN A 518 6.83 -17.89 -4.63
CA GLN A 518 6.87 -18.76 -5.81
C GLN A 518 8.26 -19.33 -5.98
N ILE A 519 8.33 -20.53 -6.54
CA ILE A 519 9.60 -21.15 -6.90
C ILE A 519 9.96 -20.63 -8.30
N PRO A 520 11.17 -20.07 -8.51
CA PRO A 520 11.59 -19.64 -9.84
C PRO A 520 11.60 -20.84 -10.82
N LYS A 521 10.72 -20.82 -11.82
CA LYS A 521 10.50 -21.95 -12.73
C LYS A 521 11.12 -21.74 -14.10
N THR A 522 11.32 -20.50 -14.53
CA THR A 522 11.82 -20.15 -15.87
C THR A 522 13.17 -19.43 -15.81
N GLN A 523 13.94 -19.44 -16.91
CA GLN A 523 15.13 -18.60 -17.03
C GLN A 523 14.84 -17.10 -16.84
N ALA A 524 13.65 -16.63 -17.21
CA ALA A 524 13.26 -15.23 -17.01
C ALA A 524 13.15 -14.86 -15.52
N ASP A 525 12.61 -15.76 -14.69
CA ASP A 525 12.51 -15.56 -13.24
C ASP A 525 13.91 -15.49 -12.60
N LYS A 526 14.86 -16.30 -13.10
CA LYS A 526 16.26 -16.30 -12.66
C LYS A 526 16.97 -15.00 -13.02
N ASP A 527 16.79 -14.55 -14.25
CA ASP A 527 17.38 -13.29 -14.72
C ASP A 527 16.78 -12.11 -13.95
N ALA A 528 15.49 -12.16 -13.58
CA ALA A 528 14.85 -11.15 -12.76
C ALA A 528 15.46 -11.07 -11.36
N ILE A 529 15.72 -12.21 -10.71
CA ILE A 529 16.39 -12.29 -9.40
C ILE A 529 17.86 -11.83 -9.50
N ALA A 530 18.61 -12.35 -10.46
CA ALA A 530 20.04 -12.06 -10.61
C ALA A 530 20.32 -10.60 -10.96
N ASN A 531 19.44 -9.98 -11.76
CA ASN A 531 19.54 -8.57 -12.15
C ASN A 531 18.69 -7.64 -11.27
N ALA A 532 18.16 -8.14 -10.14
CA ALA A 532 17.27 -7.38 -9.29
C ALA A 532 17.95 -6.11 -8.76
N THR A 533 17.26 -4.98 -8.93
CA THR A 533 17.70 -3.68 -8.43
C THR A 533 16.91 -3.28 -7.19
N THR A 534 17.27 -2.18 -6.55
CA THR A 534 16.63 -1.72 -5.31
C THR A 534 15.62 -0.61 -5.63
N LYS A 535 14.37 -0.77 -5.18
CA LYS A 535 13.33 0.28 -5.22
C LYS A 535 13.09 0.78 -3.80
N GLN A 536 13.15 2.10 -3.63
CA GLN A 536 12.79 2.76 -2.37
C GLN A 536 11.28 2.82 -2.25
N LEU A 537 10.73 2.17 -1.21
CA LEU A 537 9.31 2.25 -0.87
C LEU A 537 9.05 3.40 0.11
N VAL A 538 9.89 3.50 1.14
CA VAL A 538 9.81 4.55 2.15
C VAL A 538 11.15 5.29 2.21
N PRO A 539 11.19 6.61 1.98
CA PRO A 539 12.42 7.38 2.14
C PRO A 539 12.88 7.45 3.60
N PRO A 540 14.20 7.45 3.88
CA PRO A 540 14.74 7.62 5.22
C PRO A 540 14.46 9.01 5.79
N GLY A 541 14.54 9.14 7.11
CA GLY A 541 14.41 10.41 7.83
C GLY A 541 13.00 10.75 8.31
N GLY A 542 12.05 9.81 8.16
CA GLY A 542 10.70 9.95 8.72
C GLY A 542 10.55 9.30 10.10
N PRO A 543 9.35 9.32 10.68
CA PRO A 543 9.07 8.74 11.99
C PRO A 543 9.38 7.24 12.06
N SER A 544 9.81 6.75 13.23
CA SER A 544 9.98 5.33 13.54
C SER A 544 9.15 4.91 14.76
N LEU A 545 8.47 3.78 14.67
CA LEU A 545 7.67 3.21 15.76
C LEU A 545 8.20 1.81 16.05
N SER A 546 8.69 1.60 17.28
CA SER A 546 9.14 0.30 17.74
C SER A 546 8.14 -0.29 18.75
N LEU A 547 7.83 -1.57 18.63
CA LEU A 547 7.05 -2.35 19.57
C LEU A 547 7.92 -3.52 20.06
N THR A 548 7.91 -3.83 21.36
CA THR A 548 8.49 -5.06 21.89
C THR A 548 7.71 -5.52 23.12
N THR A 549 7.49 -6.82 23.27
CA THR A 549 6.92 -7.40 24.50
C THR A 549 7.97 -8.01 25.41
N ALA A 550 9.23 -8.07 24.97
CA ALA A 550 10.32 -8.71 25.71
C ALA A 550 10.87 -7.84 26.87
N GLY A 551 10.62 -6.52 26.85
CA GLY A 551 11.04 -5.59 27.90
C GLY A 551 10.48 -4.17 27.73
N SER A 552 10.37 -3.43 28.84
CA SER A 552 9.90 -2.03 28.83
C SER A 552 11.02 -1.06 28.38
N PRO A 553 10.72 0.01 27.60
CA PRO A 553 9.39 0.41 27.13
C PRO A 553 8.87 -0.50 26.01
N TYR A 554 7.60 -0.92 26.13
CA TYR A 554 6.99 -1.87 25.19
C TYR A 554 6.58 -1.24 23.85
N LEU A 555 6.42 0.08 23.82
CA LEU A 555 6.13 0.86 22.63
C LEU A 555 6.96 2.14 22.68
N SER A 556 7.67 2.47 21.61
CA SER A 556 8.46 3.69 21.52
C SER A 556 8.23 4.36 20.16
N LEU A 557 7.91 5.65 20.18
CA LEU A 557 7.74 6.46 18.98
C LEU A 557 8.89 7.46 18.89
N GLY A 558 9.73 7.31 17.88
CA GLY A 558 10.77 8.26 17.51
C GLY A 558 10.26 9.21 16.43
N ILE A 559 9.69 10.33 16.84
CA ILE A 559 9.26 11.43 15.95
C ILE A 559 9.92 12.73 16.38
N SER A 560 10.29 13.55 15.39
CA SER A 560 10.76 14.92 15.56
C SER A 560 9.86 15.85 14.76
N VAL A 561 9.27 16.82 15.44
CA VAL A 561 8.37 17.79 14.82
C VAL A 561 9.11 19.11 14.66
N SER A 562 8.97 19.71 13.48
CA SER A 562 9.24 21.11 13.28
C SER A 562 7.93 21.80 12.93
N LEU A 563 7.54 22.81 13.71
CA LEU A 563 6.38 23.64 13.44
C LEU A 563 6.76 25.10 13.70
N LEU A 564 6.77 25.92 12.66
CA LEU A 564 7.12 27.34 12.77
C LEU A 564 8.52 27.51 13.41
N ASP A 565 8.61 28.19 14.55
CA ASP A 565 9.87 28.42 15.29
C ASP A 565 10.40 27.18 16.00
N ILE A 566 9.57 26.15 16.20
CA ILE A 566 10.00 24.88 16.77
C ILE A 566 10.69 24.07 15.68
N VAL A 567 11.94 23.68 15.94
CA VAL A 567 12.77 22.91 14.99
C VAL A 567 13.25 21.63 15.65
N ASN A 568 12.89 20.49 15.06
CA ASN A 568 13.31 19.14 15.45
C ASN A 568 13.09 18.82 16.94
N GLU A 569 11.95 19.21 17.48
CA GLU A 569 11.59 18.87 18.86
C GLU A 569 11.11 17.42 18.92
N SER A 570 11.65 16.63 19.86
CA SER A 570 11.22 15.25 20.10
C SER A 570 10.03 15.24 21.06
N LEU A 571 8.94 14.57 20.71
CA LEU A 571 7.70 14.62 21.50
C LEU A 571 7.01 13.27 21.60
N SER A 572 6.19 13.13 22.64
CA SER A 572 5.23 12.05 22.78
C SER A 572 3.88 12.49 22.23
N ALA A 573 3.33 11.73 21.29
CA ALA A 573 1.99 11.93 20.77
C ALA A 573 1.05 10.81 21.24
N GLU A 574 -0.22 11.14 21.47
CA GLU A 574 -1.28 10.17 21.74
C GLU A 574 -2.12 9.98 20.47
N ILE A 575 -2.32 8.74 20.03
CA ILE A 575 -3.14 8.40 18.86
C ILE A 575 -4.52 7.99 19.33
N THR A 576 -5.55 8.69 18.84
CA THR A 576 -6.97 8.43 19.15
C THR A 576 -7.77 8.23 17.87
N SER A 577 -9.07 7.95 17.97
CA SER A 577 -9.96 7.84 16.80
C SER A 577 -10.14 9.15 16.02
N THR A 578 -9.70 10.29 16.57
CA THR A 578 -9.82 11.62 15.96
C THR A 578 -8.51 12.15 15.36
N GLY A 579 -7.41 11.40 15.48
CA GLY A 579 -6.08 11.79 14.99
C GLY A 579 -4.98 11.63 16.05
N ALA A 580 -3.78 12.08 15.71
CA ALA A 580 -2.62 12.13 16.60
C ALA A 580 -2.52 13.50 17.29
N SER A 581 -2.65 13.52 18.62
CA SER A 581 -2.58 14.73 19.44
C SER A 581 -1.25 14.88 20.17
N PHE A 582 -0.70 16.08 20.18
CA PHE A 582 0.53 16.44 20.90
C PHE A 582 0.49 17.91 21.32
N GLU A 583 1.37 18.30 22.23
CA GLU A 583 1.51 19.69 22.68
C GLU A 583 2.88 20.26 22.31
N LEU A 584 2.91 21.54 21.93
CA LEU A 584 4.12 22.28 21.63
C LEU A 584 4.26 23.49 22.55
N ASP A 585 5.45 23.71 23.10
CA ASP A 585 5.74 24.87 23.96
C ASP A 585 6.53 25.93 23.20
N PHE A 586 5.85 27.03 22.83
CA PHE A 586 6.47 28.20 22.19
C PHE A 586 7.05 29.19 23.23
N GLY A 587 7.27 28.74 24.46
CA GLY A 587 7.79 29.54 25.55
C GLY A 587 6.87 30.69 25.92
N THR A 588 7.43 31.87 26.15
CA THR A 588 6.66 33.05 26.59
C THR A 588 5.93 33.77 25.45
N ILE A 589 6.02 33.28 24.21
CA ILE A 589 5.30 33.89 23.08
C ILE A 589 3.80 33.58 23.17
N LEU A 590 3.46 32.37 23.61
CA LEU A 590 2.10 31.94 23.89
C LEU A 590 1.83 31.98 25.39
N SER A 591 0.55 32.08 25.77
CA SER A 591 0.11 32.07 27.17
C SER A 591 0.12 30.66 27.78
N GLY A 592 0.40 29.63 26.98
CA GLY A 592 0.47 28.22 27.36
C GLY A 592 0.98 27.36 26.20
N THR A 593 0.82 26.04 26.30
CA THR A 593 1.15 25.12 25.21
C THR A 593 0.14 25.24 24.06
N MET A 594 0.63 25.05 22.83
CA MET A 594 -0.20 24.89 21.65
C MET A 594 -0.67 23.43 21.59
N SER A 595 -1.99 23.23 21.59
CA SER A 595 -2.59 21.92 21.39
C SER A 595 -2.68 21.62 19.90
N CYS A 596 -1.99 20.56 19.47
CA CYS A 596 -1.87 20.16 18.08
C CYS A 596 -2.62 18.84 17.85
N VAL A 597 -3.37 18.76 16.76
CA VAL A 597 -4.04 17.54 16.30
C VAL A 597 -3.79 17.37 14.82
N LEU A 598 -3.16 16.25 14.49
CA LEU A 598 -2.98 15.82 13.12
C LEU A 598 -4.03 14.77 12.79
N VAL A 599 -5.02 15.17 12.01
CA VAL A 599 -6.23 14.37 11.74
C VAL A 599 -5.93 13.24 10.75
N ASP A 600 -5.21 13.57 9.69
CA ASP A 600 -4.74 12.67 8.64
C ASP A 600 -3.45 13.21 8.01
N SER A 601 -2.96 12.60 6.92
CA SER A 601 -1.73 13.02 6.24
C SER A 601 -1.81 14.39 5.55
N GLY A 602 -2.99 14.99 5.42
CA GLY A 602 -3.20 16.29 4.79
C GLY A 602 -3.79 17.36 5.72
N THR A 603 -4.35 16.97 6.87
CA THR A 603 -5.14 17.88 7.70
C THR A 603 -4.54 18.02 9.10
N PHE A 604 -4.03 19.22 9.41
CA PHE A 604 -3.48 19.59 10.71
C PHE A 604 -4.26 20.74 11.33
N ASN A 605 -4.53 20.66 12.64
CA ASN A 605 -5.17 21.71 13.42
C ASN A 605 -4.34 22.00 14.66
N ALA A 606 -4.18 23.28 14.97
CA ALA A 606 -3.58 23.76 16.19
C ALA A 606 -4.50 24.78 16.86
N ALA A 607 -4.57 24.72 18.19
CA ALA A 607 -5.25 25.70 19.02
C ALA A 607 -4.26 26.24 20.06
N PHE A 608 -4.25 27.56 20.23
CA PHE A 608 -3.34 28.23 21.17
C PHE A 608 -3.97 29.50 21.72
N SER A 609 -3.37 30.04 22.77
CA SER A 609 -3.74 31.34 23.32
C SER A 609 -2.52 32.23 23.47
N TYR A 610 -2.71 33.54 23.29
CA TYR A 610 -1.66 34.55 23.44
C TYR A 610 -2.25 35.85 23.98
N GLY A 611 -1.39 36.75 24.46
CA GLY A 611 -1.78 38.10 24.85
C GLY A 611 -1.87 39.00 23.61
N LEU A 612 -3.07 39.51 23.32
CA LEU A 612 -3.32 40.45 22.23
C LEU A 612 -3.19 41.87 22.79
N GLN A 613 -2.14 42.56 22.38
CA GLN A 613 -1.92 43.98 22.67
C GLN A 613 -1.81 44.75 21.35
N LEU A 614 -2.90 45.42 20.96
CA LEU A 614 -3.03 46.00 19.62
C LEU A 614 -3.79 47.33 19.66
N ASP A 615 -3.22 48.34 19.01
CA ASP A 615 -3.89 49.61 18.76
C ASP A 615 -4.63 49.55 17.41
N VAL A 616 -5.96 49.57 17.46
CA VAL A 616 -6.83 49.44 16.28
C VAL A 616 -7.42 50.81 15.91
N PRO A 617 -7.01 51.43 14.79
CA PRO A 617 -7.61 52.68 14.34
C PRO A 617 -9.05 52.42 13.87
N LEU A 618 -10.00 53.20 14.38
CA LEU A 618 -11.37 53.16 13.90
C LEU A 618 -11.46 53.81 12.51
N PRO A 619 -12.38 53.33 11.64
CA PRO A 619 -12.54 53.90 10.31
C PRO A 619 -13.01 55.36 10.39
N ASN A 620 -12.56 56.17 9.43
CA ASN A 620 -13.04 57.55 9.29
C ASN A 620 -14.49 57.56 8.77
N VAL A 621 -15.41 58.14 9.52
CA VAL A 621 -16.82 58.27 9.12
C VAL A 621 -17.09 59.71 8.70
N LEU A 622 -17.49 59.92 7.45
CA LEU A 622 -17.76 61.25 6.89
C LEU A 622 -16.61 62.27 7.08
N GLY A 623 -15.37 61.78 7.12
CA GLY A 623 -14.16 62.59 7.31
C GLY A 623 -13.80 62.90 8.77
N ALA A 624 -14.55 62.37 9.73
CA ALA A 624 -14.21 62.45 11.15
C ALA A 624 -13.39 61.25 11.59
N ASP A 625 -12.34 61.52 12.38
CA ASP A 625 -11.50 60.51 13.02
C ASP A 625 -12.14 60.06 14.33
N LEU A 626 -12.55 58.79 14.38
CA LEU A 626 -13.21 58.19 15.54
C LEU A 626 -12.20 57.79 16.64
N GLY A 627 -10.90 57.93 16.38
CA GLY A 627 -9.83 57.58 17.31
C GLY A 627 -9.33 56.15 17.13
N THR A 628 -8.56 55.70 18.11
CA THR A 628 -7.91 54.38 18.14
C THR A 628 -8.35 53.65 19.40
N ILE A 629 -8.72 52.38 19.26
CA ILE A 629 -9.01 51.48 20.37
C ILE A 629 -7.73 50.74 20.75
N SER A 630 -7.33 50.83 22.01
CA SER A 630 -6.24 50.00 22.53
C SER A 630 -6.80 48.72 23.12
N ILE A 631 -6.55 47.59 22.43
CA ILE A 631 -6.93 46.25 22.89
C ILE A 631 -5.81 45.71 23.77
N ASP A 632 -6.16 45.24 24.96
CA ASP A 632 -5.32 44.44 25.85
C ASP A 632 -6.19 43.29 26.38
N ALA A 633 -6.07 42.11 25.76
CA ALA A 633 -6.95 40.97 26.02
C ALA A 633 -6.23 39.63 25.82
N GLY A 634 -6.77 38.57 26.43
CA GLY A 634 -6.41 37.20 26.05
C GLY A 634 -7.11 36.81 24.75
N CYS A 635 -6.34 36.31 23.78
CA CYS A 635 -6.86 35.84 22.51
C CYS A 635 -6.68 34.33 22.37
N ASN A 636 -7.75 33.63 22.00
CA ASN A 636 -7.72 32.23 21.62
C ASN A 636 -7.72 32.15 20.09
N ALA A 637 -6.73 31.47 19.53
CA ALA A 637 -6.55 31.36 18.10
C ALA A 637 -6.43 29.90 17.67
N THR A 638 -6.80 29.66 16.41
CA THR A 638 -6.65 28.37 15.76
C THR A 638 -5.89 28.55 14.46
N LEU A 639 -5.00 27.60 14.15
CA LEU A 639 -4.30 27.50 12.88
C LEU A 639 -4.66 26.14 12.27
N ALA A 640 -5.15 26.14 11.04
CA ALA A 640 -5.46 24.93 10.31
C ALA A 640 -4.67 24.88 9.00
N VAL A 641 -4.05 23.73 8.73
CA VAL A 641 -3.35 23.44 7.47
C VAL A 641 -4.07 22.29 6.80
N VAL A 642 -4.52 22.52 5.57
CA VAL A 642 -5.18 21.51 4.74
C VAL A 642 -4.42 21.39 3.43
N ALA A 643 -3.70 20.29 3.27
CA ALA A 643 -3.03 19.92 2.04
C ALA A 643 -3.93 19.02 1.19
N ASN A 644 -4.06 19.37 -0.09
CA ASN A 644 -4.67 18.55 -1.11
C ASN A 644 -3.63 18.27 -2.21
N ALA A 645 -4.00 17.51 -3.24
CA ALA A 645 -3.08 17.10 -4.30
C ALA A 645 -2.44 18.27 -5.10
N GLN A 646 -2.95 19.50 -4.97
CA GLN A 646 -2.58 20.65 -5.80
C GLN A 646 -2.23 21.92 -5.00
N SER A 647 -2.65 22.04 -3.74
CA SER A 647 -2.36 23.19 -2.88
C SER A 647 -2.24 22.81 -1.40
N VAL A 648 -1.56 23.68 -0.64
CA VAL A 648 -1.57 23.70 0.82
C VAL A 648 -2.26 24.99 1.24
N ASP A 649 -3.42 24.87 1.87
CA ASP A 649 -4.20 26.00 2.35
C ASP A 649 -3.97 26.14 3.86
N ILE A 650 -3.45 27.30 4.26
CA ILE A 650 -3.24 27.65 5.66
C ILE A 650 -4.29 28.68 6.05
N THR A 651 -5.05 28.40 7.10
CA THR A 651 -6.08 29.30 7.60
C THR A 651 -5.89 29.57 9.09
N ALA A 652 -6.16 30.80 9.50
CA ALA A 652 -6.20 31.18 10.90
C ALA A 652 -7.56 31.76 11.26
N SER A 653 -7.94 31.56 12.50
CA SER A 653 -9.09 32.19 13.13
C SER A 653 -8.72 32.60 14.54
N ALA A 654 -9.33 33.65 15.05
CA ALA A 654 -9.08 34.16 16.38
C ALA A 654 -10.37 34.66 17.04
N GLY A 655 -10.46 34.52 18.35
CA GLY A 655 -11.52 35.08 19.16
C GLY A 655 -10.96 35.65 20.45
N PHE A 656 -11.50 36.78 20.89
CA PHE A 656 -11.09 37.43 22.13
C PHE A 656 -12.29 38.06 22.81
N HIS A 657 -12.21 38.21 24.13
CA HIS A 657 -13.20 38.95 24.90
C HIS A 657 -12.67 40.36 25.15
N PHE A 658 -13.45 41.38 24.79
CA PHE A 658 -13.08 42.77 24.97
C PHE A 658 -14.31 43.60 25.38
N GLN A 659 -14.29 44.11 26.62
CA GLN A 659 -15.41 44.84 27.21
C GLN A 659 -16.70 44.00 27.22
N ASP A 660 -17.75 44.48 26.56
CA ASP A 660 -19.02 43.78 26.37
C ASP A 660 -19.10 43.02 25.04
N LEU A 661 -17.98 42.87 24.32
CA LEU A 661 -17.89 42.22 23.02
C LEU A 661 -17.11 40.90 23.10
N ASP A 662 -17.49 39.96 22.24
CA ASP A 662 -16.76 38.72 21.98
C ASP A 662 -16.42 38.60 20.47
N PRO A 663 -15.53 39.45 19.92
CA PRO A 663 -15.21 39.40 18.50
C PRO A 663 -14.61 38.06 18.08
N THR A 664 -14.93 37.69 16.85
CA THR A 664 -14.28 36.57 16.14
C THR A 664 -13.80 37.06 14.79
N VAL A 665 -12.61 36.61 14.40
CA VAL A 665 -11.94 36.96 13.16
C VAL A 665 -11.57 35.67 12.43
N GLY A 666 -11.80 35.65 11.12
CA GLY A 666 -11.57 34.48 10.28
C GLY A 666 -12.76 33.52 10.15
N PRO A 667 -12.56 32.38 9.46
CA PRO A 667 -11.28 31.92 8.93
C PRO A 667 -10.77 32.76 7.76
N PHE A 668 -9.50 33.14 7.79
CA PHE A 668 -8.82 33.85 6.69
C PHE A 668 -7.54 33.11 6.30
N THR A 669 -7.07 33.30 5.06
CA THR A 669 -5.89 32.63 4.53
C THR A 669 -4.62 33.30 5.01
N VAL A 670 -3.67 32.50 5.45
CA VAL A 670 -2.35 32.92 5.91
C VAL A 670 -1.32 32.57 4.83
N ALA A 671 -0.27 33.39 4.70
CA ALA A 671 0.77 33.15 3.70
C ALA A 671 1.48 31.81 3.95
N ILE A 672 1.76 31.06 2.87
CA ILE A 672 2.33 29.71 2.93
C ILE A 672 3.77 29.67 3.45
N ASP A 673 4.50 30.78 3.35
CA ASP A 673 5.91 30.93 3.75
C ASP A 673 6.08 31.37 5.22
N ILE A 674 4.99 31.37 6.00
CA ILE A 674 5.08 31.62 7.43
C ILE A 674 5.94 30.54 8.10
N SER A 675 7.01 31.02 8.74
CA SER A 675 8.00 30.18 9.43
C SER A 675 8.09 30.48 10.92
N ARG A 676 7.35 31.48 11.42
CA ARG A 676 7.37 31.88 12.83
C ARG A 676 5.96 32.04 13.37
N ILE A 677 5.77 31.70 14.64
CA ILE A 677 4.47 31.93 15.31
C ILE A 677 4.15 33.43 15.35
N SER A 678 5.16 34.29 15.50
CA SER A 678 4.99 35.75 15.47
C SER A 678 4.37 36.26 14.17
N ASP A 679 4.64 35.60 13.04
CA ASP A 679 4.10 35.99 11.75
C ASP A 679 2.61 35.64 11.67
N VAL A 680 2.21 34.49 12.27
CA VAL A 680 0.79 34.12 12.42
C VAL A 680 0.06 35.12 13.31
N LEU A 681 0.65 35.50 14.45
CA LEU A 681 0.06 36.49 15.36
C LEU A 681 -0.10 37.85 14.65
N SER A 682 0.94 38.28 13.92
CA SER A 682 0.89 39.52 13.14
C SER A 682 -0.17 39.48 12.03
N ALA A 683 -0.39 38.33 11.39
CA ALA A 683 -1.45 38.17 10.39
C ALA A 683 -2.85 38.29 11.03
N ILE A 684 -3.05 37.72 12.22
CA ILE A 684 -4.29 37.89 13.01
C ILE A 684 -4.50 39.36 13.39
N GLU A 685 -3.47 40.03 13.89
CA GLU A 685 -3.53 41.45 14.25
C GLU A 685 -3.85 42.34 13.04
N GLN A 686 -3.26 42.06 11.88
CA GLN A 686 -3.56 42.77 10.63
C GLN A 686 -5.01 42.57 10.20
N GLU A 687 -5.52 41.34 10.28
CA GLU A 687 -6.92 41.06 9.95
C GLU A 687 -7.87 41.77 10.91
N ILE A 688 -7.57 41.82 12.22
CA ILE A 688 -8.35 42.60 13.20
C ILE A 688 -8.41 44.08 12.82
N VAL A 689 -7.29 44.67 12.39
CA VAL A 689 -7.23 46.06 11.93
C VAL A 689 -8.04 46.26 10.65
N GLN A 690 -7.95 45.31 9.71
CA GLN A 690 -8.67 45.38 8.45
C GLN A 690 -10.19 45.26 8.64
N ASP A 691 -10.63 44.42 9.57
CA ASP A 691 -12.04 44.17 9.89
C ASP A 691 -12.57 45.05 11.03
N ALA A 692 -11.81 46.05 11.47
CA ALA A 692 -12.16 46.92 12.60
C ALA A 692 -13.56 47.53 12.49
N GLU A 693 -13.99 47.91 11.27
CA GLU A 693 -15.33 48.44 11.02
C GLU A 693 -16.43 47.44 11.40
N GLN A 694 -16.24 46.18 11.04
CA GLN A 694 -17.19 45.10 11.31
C GLN A 694 -17.15 44.69 12.79
N ILE A 695 -15.95 44.53 13.35
CA ILE A 695 -15.73 44.12 14.74
C ILE A 695 -16.34 45.15 15.71
N PHE A 696 -16.11 46.43 15.45
CA PHE A 696 -16.56 47.52 16.32
C PHE A 696 -17.82 48.23 15.79
N ALA A 697 -18.59 47.60 14.89
CA ALA A 697 -19.78 48.18 14.29
C ALA A 697 -20.79 48.72 15.32
N SER A 698 -20.95 48.03 16.46
CA SER A 698 -21.84 48.46 17.53
C SER A 698 -21.41 49.76 18.22
N VAL A 699 -20.09 50.05 18.22
CA VAL A 699 -19.53 51.29 18.77
C VAL A 699 -19.55 52.38 17.71
N ILE A 700 -19.20 52.05 16.46
CA ILE A 700 -19.17 53.00 15.34
C ILE A 700 -20.58 53.49 14.98
N ALA A 701 -21.62 52.69 15.21
CA ALA A 701 -23.00 53.06 14.92
C ALA A 701 -23.72 53.79 16.08
N ASP A 702 -23.14 53.84 17.28
CA ASP A 702 -23.77 54.39 18.47
C ASP A 702 -22.92 55.52 19.08
N ALA A 703 -23.39 56.75 18.89
CA ALA A 703 -22.72 57.97 19.36
C ALA A 703 -22.49 57.98 20.88
N THR A 704 -23.44 57.45 21.65
CA THR A 704 -23.36 57.41 23.10
C THR A 704 -22.37 56.36 23.55
N LYS A 705 -22.41 55.14 22.96
CA LYS A 705 -21.44 54.09 23.27
C LYS A 705 -20.02 54.52 22.90
N TRP A 706 -19.83 55.14 21.74
CA TRP A 706 -18.55 55.71 21.32
C TRP A 706 -18.04 56.76 22.31
N ALA A 707 -18.88 57.73 22.69
CA ALA A 707 -18.49 58.78 23.64
C ALA A 707 -18.17 58.21 25.04
N GLN A 708 -18.88 57.17 25.48
CA GLN A 708 -18.58 56.46 26.73
C GLN A 708 -17.21 55.78 26.68
N TRP A 709 -16.88 55.13 25.57
CA TRP A 709 -15.59 54.48 25.38
C TRP A 709 -14.45 55.50 25.32
N LEU A 710 -14.68 56.66 24.71
CA LEU A 710 -13.75 57.79 24.73
C LEU A 710 -13.54 58.31 26.17
N ALA A 711 -14.61 58.55 26.92
CA ALA A 711 -14.54 59.05 28.30
C ALA A 711 -13.84 58.06 29.25
N ASN A 712 -14.00 56.75 29.01
CA ASN A 712 -13.34 55.69 29.78
C ASN A 712 -11.88 55.44 29.35
N GLY A 713 -11.37 56.15 28.33
CA GLY A 713 -10.01 55.96 27.82
C GLY A 713 -9.79 54.68 27.02
N ILE A 714 -10.87 54.00 26.61
CA ILE A 714 -10.81 52.84 25.71
C ILE A 714 -10.50 53.30 24.28
N ILE A 715 -11.07 54.44 23.89
CA ILE A 715 -10.75 55.15 22.65
C ILE A 715 -9.82 56.32 22.99
N ALA A 716 -8.75 56.47 22.23
CA ALA A 716 -7.79 57.58 22.33
C ALA A 716 -7.59 58.27 20.97
N GLY A 717 -6.85 59.39 20.96
CA GLY A 717 -6.46 60.07 19.72
C GLY A 717 -7.49 61.05 19.15
N VAL A 718 -8.64 61.24 19.81
CA VAL A 718 -9.69 62.18 19.38
C VAL A 718 -9.37 63.59 19.86
N ALA A 719 -9.25 64.54 18.93
CA ALA A 719 -8.96 65.94 19.26
C ALA A 719 -10.18 66.72 19.78
N SER A 720 -11.38 66.40 19.30
CA SER A 720 -12.63 67.08 19.64
C SER A 720 -13.78 66.07 19.59
N ALA A 721 -14.37 65.77 20.73
CA ALA A 721 -15.48 64.82 20.82
C ALA A 721 -16.74 65.39 20.16
N ALA A 722 -17.02 66.68 20.37
CA ALA A 722 -18.12 67.40 19.74
C ALA A 722 -17.99 67.42 18.20
N ALA A 723 -16.78 67.54 17.65
CA ALA A 723 -16.58 67.51 16.20
C ALA A 723 -16.95 66.14 15.61
N VAL A 724 -16.57 65.05 16.28
CA VAL A 724 -16.92 63.68 15.85
C VAL A 724 -18.43 63.46 15.99
N LEU A 725 -19.05 63.83 17.12
CA LEU A 725 -20.50 63.74 17.32
C LEU A 725 -21.28 64.46 16.21
N ARG A 726 -20.81 65.65 15.79
CA ARG A 726 -21.40 66.38 14.68
C ARG A 726 -21.18 65.71 13.33
N GLN A 727 -19.95 65.33 13.02
CA GLN A 727 -19.53 64.93 11.67
C GLN A 727 -19.82 63.45 11.38
N ALA A 728 -19.40 62.55 12.26
CA ALA A 728 -19.60 61.11 12.10
C ALA A 728 -21.04 60.71 12.43
N PHE A 729 -21.58 61.22 13.54
CA PHE A 729 -22.87 60.77 14.08
C PHE A 729 -24.04 61.69 13.74
N GLY A 730 -23.80 62.85 13.11
CA GLY A 730 -24.86 63.78 12.71
C GLY A 730 -25.62 64.41 13.87
N GLN A 731 -25.04 64.44 15.08
CA GLN A 731 -25.72 64.94 16.27
C GLN A 731 -25.92 66.46 16.21
N SER A 732 -27.08 66.92 16.70
CA SER A 732 -27.31 68.35 16.92
C SER A 732 -26.44 68.88 18.07
N ILE A 733 -26.27 70.20 18.20
CA ILE A 733 -25.51 70.76 19.32
C ILE A 733 -26.14 70.43 20.68
N GLN A 734 -27.48 70.29 20.73
CA GLN A 734 -28.21 69.91 21.93
C GLN A 734 -27.94 68.44 22.30
N ASP A 735 -28.05 67.53 21.32
CA ASP A 735 -27.83 66.10 21.56
C ASP A 735 -26.35 65.83 21.88
N ALA A 736 -25.42 66.50 21.21
CA ALA A 736 -24.00 66.40 21.52
C ALA A 736 -23.69 66.90 22.94
N ALA A 737 -24.28 68.02 23.39
CA ALA A 737 -24.12 68.49 24.75
C ALA A 737 -24.69 67.50 25.78
N GLN A 738 -25.83 66.86 25.47
CA GLN A 738 -26.41 65.82 26.33
C GLN A 738 -25.50 64.60 26.42
N ILE A 739 -24.99 64.11 25.29
CA ILE A 739 -24.06 62.97 25.27
C ILE A 739 -22.79 63.30 26.07
N LEU A 740 -22.20 64.47 25.86
CA LEU A 740 -21.02 64.92 26.62
C LEU A 740 -21.29 64.98 28.13
N HIS A 741 -22.48 65.44 28.53
CA HIS A 741 -22.93 65.42 29.92
C HIS A 741 -23.06 64.00 30.47
N ASP A 742 -23.76 63.12 29.73
CA ASP A 742 -24.05 61.75 30.14
C ASP A 742 -22.78 60.91 30.34
N VAL A 743 -21.70 61.23 29.58
CA VAL A 743 -20.39 60.59 29.72
C VAL A 743 -19.47 61.29 30.73
N GLY A 744 -19.96 62.34 31.41
CA GLY A 744 -19.24 63.00 32.51
C GLY A 744 -18.21 64.04 32.07
N THR A 745 -18.33 64.61 30.87
CA THR A 745 -17.44 65.68 30.38
C THR A 745 -17.63 66.94 31.22
N ASP A 746 -16.53 67.58 31.63
CA ASP A 746 -16.55 68.88 32.30
C ASP A 746 -17.28 69.93 31.44
N MET A 747 -18.14 70.73 32.06
CA MET A 747 -19.00 71.67 31.35
C MET A 747 -18.20 72.76 30.61
N ASN A 748 -17.09 73.25 31.15
CA ASN A 748 -16.27 74.27 30.48
C ASN A 748 -15.53 73.67 29.27
N ALA A 749 -15.05 72.43 29.41
CA ALA A 749 -14.48 71.68 28.29
C ALA A 749 -15.54 71.41 27.21
N ALA A 750 -16.74 70.95 27.59
CA ALA A 750 -17.85 70.75 26.66
C ALA A 750 -18.25 72.04 25.95
N ALA A 751 -18.30 73.18 26.65
CA ALA A 751 -18.60 74.47 26.04
C ALA A 751 -17.57 74.88 24.98
N SER A 752 -16.29 74.73 25.30
CA SER A 752 -15.18 75.04 24.38
C SER A 752 -15.19 74.12 23.16
N ASP A 753 -15.45 72.83 23.39
CA ASP A 753 -15.51 71.82 22.34
C ASP A 753 -16.74 72.03 21.44
N LEU A 754 -17.92 72.28 21.99
CA LEU A 754 -19.14 72.59 21.22
C LEU A 754 -19.01 73.90 20.43
N ALA A 755 -18.47 74.95 21.05
CA ALA A 755 -18.27 76.25 20.39
C ALA A 755 -17.37 76.10 19.16
N SER A 756 -16.22 75.44 19.33
CA SER A 756 -15.26 75.23 18.25
C SER A 756 -15.78 74.24 17.20
N ALA A 757 -16.27 73.08 17.62
CA ALA A 757 -16.79 72.04 16.74
C ALA A 757 -17.91 72.58 15.87
N TYR A 758 -18.98 73.13 16.47
CA TYR A 758 -20.15 73.59 15.72
C TYR A 758 -20.00 74.98 15.10
N SER A 759 -18.88 75.69 15.37
CA SER A 759 -18.77 77.13 15.09
C SER A 759 -19.99 77.89 15.64
N ALA A 760 -20.39 77.52 16.85
CA ALA A 760 -21.65 77.92 17.45
C ALA A 760 -21.57 79.34 18.05
N THR A 761 -22.70 80.03 18.10
CA THR A 761 -22.83 81.30 18.82
C THR A 761 -22.95 81.05 20.33
N ALA A 762 -22.69 82.09 21.13
CA ALA A 762 -22.86 82.03 22.57
C ALA A 762 -24.27 81.55 22.97
N ASP A 763 -25.32 82.03 22.29
CA ASP A 763 -26.72 81.62 22.50
C ASP A 763 -26.92 80.10 22.31
N ALA A 764 -26.35 79.53 21.25
CA ALA A 764 -26.51 78.11 20.93
C ALA A 764 -25.78 77.22 21.95
N VAL A 765 -24.58 77.62 22.37
CA VAL A 765 -23.81 76.92 23.41
C VAL A 765 -24.52 77.04 24.76
N ALA A 766 -24.97 78.24 25.15
CA ALA A 766 -25.69 78.47 26.41
C ALA A 766 -26.98 77.64 26.49
N GLY A 767 -27.77 77.60 25.41
CA GLY A 767 -29.00 76.81 25.35
C GLY A 767 -28.75 75.30 25.44
N ALA A 768 -27.70 74.81 24.77
CA ALA A 768 -27.32 73.40 24.83
C ALA A 768 -26.85 73.00 26.24
N LEU A 769 -25.99 73.80 26.87
CA LEU A 769 -25.50 73.55 28.23
C LEU A 769 -26.61 73.64 29.27
N SER A 770 -27.51 74.62 29.16
CA SER A 770 -28.65 74.75 30.07
C SER A 770 -29.54 73.53 30.05
N THR A 771 -29.78 72.98 28.86
CA THR A 771 -30.66 71.82 28.68
C THR A 771 -29.99 70.56 29.19
N ALA A 772 -28.71 70.35 28.82
CA ALA A 772 -27.98 69.13 29.14
C ALA A 772 -27.51 69.04 30.59
N TYR A 773 -26.91 70.11 31.13
CA TYR A 773 -26.30 70.12 32.45
C TYR A 773 -27.23 70.66 33.55
N GLY A 774 -28.39 71.23 33.19
CA GLY A 774 -29.26 71.94 34.14
C GLY A 774 -28.54 73.12 34.83
N ALA A 775 -27.55 73.71 34.14
CA ALA A 775 -26.62 74.67 34.70
C ALA A 775 -27.28 76.01 35.03
N THR A 776 -26.81 76.66 36.09
CA THR A 776 -27.21 78.02 36.48
C THR A 776 -26.60 79.08 35.55
N ALA A 777 -27.13 80.30 35.61
CA ALA A 777 -26.62 81.44 34.83
C ALA A 777 -25.11 81.69 35.05
N SER A 778 -24.61 81.54 36.29
CA SER A 778 -23.19 81.75 36.60
C SER A 778 -22.29 80.64 36.05
N GLU A 779 -22.76 79.39 36.06
CA GLU A 779 -22.07 78.24 35.50
C GLU A 779 -21.97 78.38 33.98
N ILE A 780 -23.07 78.76 33.32
CA ILE A 780 -23.09 79.00 31.87
C ILE A 780 -22.21 80.20 31.51
N ALA A 781 -22.24 81.30 32.26
CA ALA A 781 -21.36 82.44 32.01
C ALA A 781 -19.87 82.04 32.10
N SER A 782 -19.51 81.19 33.06
CA SER A 782 -18.14 80.68 33.22
C SER A 782 -17.74 79.78 32.05
N ALA A 783 -18.65 78.93 31.59
CA ALA A 783 -18.45 78.05 30.45
C ALA A 783 -18.31 78.82 29.14
N LEU A 784 -19.10 79.88 28.93
CA LEU A 784 -18.96 80.77 27.77
C LEU A 784 -17.64 81.55 27.79
N ASN A 785 -17.18 81.99 28.96
CA ASN A 785 -15.87 82.62 29.11
C ASN A 785 -14.75 81.63 28.76
N ALA A 786 -14.83 80.40 29.28
CA ALA A 786 -13.87 79.34 28.96
C ALA A 786 -13.85 79.00 27.46
N ALA A 787 -15.01 79.02 26.80
CA ALA A 787 -15.16 78.83 25.36
C ALA A 787 -14.68 80.04 24.52
N GLY A 788 -14.29 81.14 25.17
CA GLY A 788 -13.71 82.32 24.52
C GLY A 788 -14.71 83.36 24.01
N PHE A 789 -15.98 83.28 24.41
CA PHE A 789 -16.97 84.32 24.08
C PHE A 789 -16.75 85.58 24.91
N GLY A 790 -16.97 86.75 24.32
CA GLY A 790 -16.92 88.03 25.01
C GLY A 790 -18.08 88.22 25.99
N ILE A 791 -17.93 89.23 26.85
CA ILE A 791 -18.91 89.53 27.91
C ILE A 791 -20.27 89.97 27.35
N ASP A 792 -20.27 90.68 26.23
CA ASP A 792 -21.49 91.16 25.58
C ASP A 792 -22.28 89.99 24.97
N GLU A 793 -21.60 89.08 24.27
CA GLU A 793 -22.20 87.87 23.72
C GLU A 793 -22.71 86.95 24.83
N ALA A 794 -21.98 86.83 25.94
CA ALA A 794 -22.42 86.07 27.09
C ALA A 794 -23.67 86.69 27.76
N ALA A 795 -23.73 88.01 27.89
CA ALA A 795 -24.91 88.71 28.44
C ALA A 795 -26.17 88.46 27.60
N GLN A 796 -26.03 88.54 26.27
CA GLN A 796 -27.10 88.23 25.33
C GLN A 796 -27.51 86.76 25.43
N ALA A 797 -26.55 85.84 25.45
CA ALA A 797 -26.81 84.40 25.53
C ALA A 797 -27.54 83.99 26.79
N LEU A 798 -27.15 84.52 27.96
CA LEU A 798 -27.85 84.25 29.22
C LEU A 798 -29.30 84.74 29.14
N THR A 799 -29.52 85.93 28.60
CA THR A 799 -30.87 86.51 28.46
C THR A 799 -31.73 85.71 27.47
N ASN A 800 -31.20 85.39 26.30
CA ASN A 800 -31.92 84.72 25.22
C ASN A 800 -32.15 83.24 25.49
N ALA A 801 -31.15 82.52 25.99
CA ALA A 801 -31.21 81.07 26.18
C ALA A 801 -31.88 80.67 27.50
N LEU A 802 -31.73 81.47 28.57
CA LEU A 802 -32.24 81.14 29.90
C LEU A 802 -33.46 81.96 30.32
N GLY A 803 -33.74 83.08 29.62
CA GLY A 803 -34.76 84.03 30.06
C GLY A 803 -34.41 84.71 31.39
N THR A 804 -33.14 84.80 31.75
CA THR A 804 -32.68 85.37 33.03
C THR A 804 -32.86 86.87 33.09
N GLY A 805 -33.26 87.40 34.25
CA GLY A 805 -33.37 88.84 34.48
C GLY A 805 -32.01 89.53 34.63
N ALA A 806 -31.99 90.87 34.45
CA ALA A 806 -30.77 91.68 34.45
C ALA A 806 -29.88 91.47 35.69
N ASN A 807 -30.46 91.27 36.88
CA ASN A 807 -29.71 91.07 38.12
C ASN A 807 -28.91 89.75 38.13
N ASP A 808 -29.52 88.68 37.63
CA ASP A 808 -28.89 87.36 37.56
C ASP A 808 -27.81 87.33 36.49
N VAL A 809 -28.08 87.94 35.33
CA VAL A 809 -27.09 88.15 34.26
C VAL A 809 -25.90 88.93 34.79
N ALA A 810 -26.13 90.05 35.48
CA ALA A 810 -25.04 90.87 36.01
C ALA A 810 -24.18 90.13 37.04
N SER A 811 -24.82 89.37 37.94
CA SER A 811 -24.11 88.59 38.95
C SER A 811 -23.29 87.45 38.33
N ALA A 812 -23.86 86.77 37.32
CA ALA A 812 -23.20 85.72 36.57
C ALA A 812 -21.97 86.24 35.81
N LEU A 813 -22.10 87.36 35.09
CA LEU A 813 -21.00 87.97 34.35
C LEU A 813 -19.92 88.53 35.28
N GLN A 814 -20.30 89.13 36.42
CA GLN A 814 -19.35 89.60 37.42
C GLN A 814 -18.52 88.44 37.99
N THR A 815 -19.15 87.30 38.25
CA THR A 815 -18.48 86.08 38.75
C THR A 815 -17.57 85.46 37.69
N ALA A 816 -18.06 85.28 36.46
CA ALA A 816 -17.37 84.56 35.40
C ALA A 816 -16.26 85.37 34.70
N TYR A 817 -16.49 86.67 34.47
CA TYR A 817 -15.59 87.55 33.72
C TYR A 817 -14.83 88.54 34.60
N GLY A 818 -15.14 88.65 35.89
CA GLY A 818 -14.57 89.69 36.75
C GLY A 818 -14.92 91.10 36.27
N ALA A 819 -16.10 91.26 35.68
CA ALA A 819 -16.51 92.46 34.97
C ALA A 819 -16.47 93.72 35.85
N THR A 820 -15.90 94.80 35.31
CA THR A 820 -15.98 96.12 35.95
C THR A 820 -17.38 96.71 35.79
N SER A 821 -17.74 97.71 36.60
CA SER A 821 -19.05 98.37 36.53
C SER A 821 -19.39 98.94 35.16
N GLY A 822 -18.39 99.48 34.44
CA GLY A 822 -18.55 99.97 33.06
C GLY A 822 -18.86 98.83 32.09
N ALA A 823 -18.00 97.80 32.05
CA ALA A 823 -18.17 96.65 31.16
C ALA A 823 -19.48 95.88 31.43
N LEU A 824 -19.88 95.78 32.70
CA LEU A 824 -21.14 95.15 33.08
C LEU A 824 -22.35 95.98 32.61
N GLY A 825 -22.27 97.30 32.71
CA GLY A 825 -23.31 98.20 32.19
C GLY A 825 -23.43 98.14 30.67
N GLU A 826 -22.29 98.09 29.96
CA GLU A 826 -22.22 97.93 28.50
C GLU A 826 -22.84 96.60 28.06
N ALA A 827 -22.44 95.49 28.69
CA ALA A 827 -22.95 94.16 28.37
C ALA A 827 -24.46 94.02 28.63
N LEU A 828 -24.97 94.58 29.73
CA LEU A 828 -26.42 94.57 30.02
C LEU A 828 -27.22 95.45 29.03
N ASN A 829 -26.66 96.58 28.62
CA ASN A 829 -27.27 97.42 27.57
C ASN A 829 -27.26 96.70 26.22
N ALA A 830 -26.16 96.01 25.88
CA ALA A 830 -26.05 95.18 24.69
C ALA A 830 -27.02 93.99 24.71
N ALA A 831 -27.36 93.45 25.89
CA ALA A 831 -28.39 92.43 26.08
C ALA A 831 -29.83 92.98 26.02
N GLY A 832 -30.02 94.30 25.90
CA GLY A 832 -31.32 94.94 25.69
C GLY A 832 -32.10 95.27 26.97
N PHE A 833 -31.44 95.27 28.13
CA PHE A 833 -32.08 95.69 29.38
C PHE A 833 -32.29 97.21 29.45
N GLY A 834 -33.40 97.65 30.05
CA GLY A 834 -33.68 99.07 30.24
C GLY A 834 -32.86 99.71 31.37
N ILE A 835 -32.77 101.04 31.38
CA ILE A 835 -31.96 101.84 32.33
C ILE A 835 -32.21 101.44 33.79
N ALA A 836 -33.47 101.28 34.20
CA ALA A 836 -33.81 100.88 35.58
C ALA A 836 -33.33 99.46 35.91
N GLN A 837 -33.42 98.53 34.95
CA GLN A 837 -32.95 97.15 35.12
C GLN A 837 -31.42 97.10 35.21
N ILE A 838 -30.70 97.84 34.34
CA ILE A 838 -29.24 97.98 34.39
C ILE A 838 -28.81 98.56 35.74
N SER A 839 -29.48 99.61 36.20
CA SER A 839 -29.18 100.28 37.47
C SER A 839 -29.36 99.35 38.67
N SER A 840 -30.47 98.60 38.71
CA SER A 840 -30.73 97.59 39.73
C SER A 840 -29.69 96.48 39.72
N ALA A 841 -29.30 96.04 38.52
CA ALA A 841 -28.35 94.96 38.33
C ALA A 841 -26.92 95.35 38.74
N LEU A 842 -26.47 96.57 38.41
CA LEU A 842 -25.18 97.12 38.86
C LEU A 842 -25.12 97.28 40.38
N ASN A 843 -26.21 97.74 41.00
CA ASN A 843 -26.30 97.79 42.47
C ASN A 843 -26.27 96.38 43.08
N THR A 844 -27.01 95.42 42.50
CA THR A 844 -27.11 94.07 43.04
C THR A 844 -25.79 93.30 42.92
N ALA A 845 -25.15 93.31 41.75
CA ALA A 845 -23.95 92.54 41.48
C ALA A 845 -22.67 93.15 42.08
N LEU A 846 -22.60 94.48 42.22
CA LEU A 846 -21.39 95.19 42.65
C LEU A 846 -21.55 96.06 43.90
N GLY A 847 -22.77 96.21 44.44
CA GLY A 847 -23.03 97.06 45.61
C GLY A 847 -22.81 98.56 45.36
N LEU A 848 -22.96 99.02 44.11
CA LEU A 848 -22.68 100.41 43.74
C LEU A 848 -23.74 101.38 44.26
N ALA A 849 -23.28 102.50 44.82
CA ALA A 849 -24.13 103.61 45.19
C ALA A 849 -24.70 104.36 43.95
N PRO A 850 -25.80 105.13 44.10
CA PRO A 850 -26.47 105.79 42.98
C PRO A 850 -25.59 106.72 42.14
N ASP A 851 -24.62 107.41 42.74
CA ASP A 851 -23.68 108.30 42.04
C ASP A 851 -22.72 107.53 41.11
N ALA A 852 -22.23 106.37 41.56
CA ALA A 852 -21.39 105.48 40.77
C ALA A 852 -22.18 104.83 39.62
N VAL A 853 -23.42 104.42 39.86
CA VAL A 853 -24.32 103.91 38.80
C VAL A 853 -24.65 105.01 37.79
N ASN A 854 -24.94 106.23 38.23
CA ASN A 854 -25.16 107.38 37.34
C ASN A 854 -23.96 107.64 36.43
N THR A 855 -22.74 107.51 36.94
CA THR A 855 -21.52 107.66 36.13
C THR A 855 -21.44 106.61 35.02
N VAL A 856 -21.77 105.35 35.32
CA VAL A 856 -21.82 104.28 34.31
C VAL A 856 -22.89 104.58 33.25
N LEU A 857 -24.10 104.97 33.66
CA LEU A 857 -25.21 105.25 32.74
C LEU A 857 -24.95 106.46 31.83
N GLN A 858 -24.31 107.51 32.35
CA GLN A 858 -23.85 108.63 31.53
C GLN A 858 -22.80 108.17 30.50
N GLY A 859 -21.91 107.26 30.90
CA GLY A 859 -20.94 106.61 30.01
C GLY A 859 -21.59 105.79 28.88
N LEU A 860 -22.76 105.21 29.13
CA LEU A 860 -23.58 104.51 28.13
C LEU A 860 -24.38 105.47 27.22
N GLY A 861 -24.35 106.78 27.50
CA GLY A 861 -24.98 107.82 26.68
C GLY A 861 -26.41 108.20 27.07
N TYR A 862 -26.91 107.72 28.21
CA TYR A 862 -28.23 108.13 28.70
C TYR A 862 -28.22 109.58 29.20
N THR A 863 -29.30 110.30 28.93
CA THR A 863 -29.47 111.67 29.39
C THR A 863 -29.79 111.71 30.89
N THR A 864 -29.48 112.85 31.52
CA THR A 864 -29.75 113.03 32.96
C THR A 864 -31.24 112.90 33.29
N ASP A 865 -32.14 113.28 32.39
CA ASP A 865 -33.60 113.11 32.55
C ASP A 865 -33.98 111.62 32.55
N GLU A 866 -33.49 110.84 31.58
CA GLU A 866 -33.75 109.39 31.50
C GLU A 866 -33.20 108.62 32.72
N ILE A 867 -32.05 109.05 33.25
CA ILE A 867 -31.44 108.47 34.45
C ILE A 867 -32.27 108.84 35.70
N ALA A 868 -32.70 110.10 35.82
CA ALA A 868 -33.52 110.54 36.95
C ALA A 868 -34.84 109.76 37.02
N ASP A 869 -35.55 109.62 35.90
CA ASP A 869 -36.79 108.85 35.81
C ASP A 869 -36.58 107.37 36.17
N ALA A 870 -35.50 106.75 35.67
CA ALA A 870 -35.16 105.37 36.00
C ALA A 870 -34.84 105.18 37.48
N PHE A 871 -34.11 106.11 38.09
CA PHE A 871 -33.73 106.07 39.51
C PHE A 871 -34.93 106.28 40.43
N GLU A 872 -35.85 107.18 40.07
CA GLU A 872 -37.12 107.35 40.80
C GLU A 872 -37.94 106.06 40.83
N SER A 873 -37.95 105.31 39.73
CA SER A 873 -38.67 104.03 39.64
C SER A 873 -38.09 102.93 40.55
N LEU A 874 -36.81 103.02 40.95
CA LEU A 874 -36.14 102.04 41.81
C LEU A 874 -36.38 102.25 43.32
N GLY A 875 -36.76 103.47 43.73
CA GLY A 875 -37.01 103.81 45.13
C GLY A 875 -35.74 104.02 45.97
N GLY A 876 -35.93 104.30 47.27
CA GLY A 876 -34.84 104.43 48.25
C GLY A 876 -33.81 105.51 47.95
N ASP A 877 -32.53 105.16 48.12
CA ASP A 877 -31.40 106.06 47.88
C ASP A 877 -31.27 106.44 46.39
N PHE A 878 -31.66 105.54 45.49
CA PHE A 878 -31.72 105.82 44.05
C PHE A 878 -32.78 106.89 43.75
N ALA A 879 -34.01 106.75 44.26
CA ALA A 879 -35.05 107.77 44.05
C ALA A 879 -34.69 109.13 44.66
N SER A 880 -34.03 109.15 45.81
CA SER A 880 -33.54 110.39 46.42
C SER A 880 -32.50 111.10 45.55
N PHE A 881 -31.59 110.33 44.95
CA PHE A 881 -30.60 110.84 44.00
C PHE A 881 -31.24 111.29 42.68
N GLY A 882 -32.18 110.52 42.14
CA GLY A 882 -32.95 110.85 40.93
C GLY A 882 -33.70 112.17 41.05
N GLN A 883 -34.39 112.41 42.17
CA GLN A 883 -35.04 113.69 42.46
C GLN A 883 -34.05 114.86 42.53
N THR A 884 -32.84 114.63 43.04
CA THR A 884 -31.78 115.65 43.07
C THR A 884 -31.32 116.00 41.65
N LEU A 885 -31.15 115.01 40.79
CA LEU A 885 -30.84 115.21 39.37
C LEU A 885 -31.96 115.96 38.64
N GLY A 886 -33.22 115.53 38.83
CA GLY A 886 -34.38 116.20 38.23
C GLY A 886 -34.58 117.64 38.71
N GLN A 887 -34.31 117.94 39.98
CA GLN A 887 -34.30 119.31 40.50
C GLN A 887 -33.20 120.17 39.88
N ALA A 888 -32.02 119.59 39.58
CA ALA A 888 -30.93 120.30 38.92
C ALA A 888 -31.25 120.68 37.46
N LEU A 889 -32.20 119.99 36.83
CA LEU A 889 -32.65 120.20 35.44
C LEU A 889 -33.93 121.04 35.33
N ASN A 890 -34.63 121.29 36.44
CA ASN A 890 -35.85 122.08 36.46
C ASN A 890 -35.54 123.54 36.04
N PRO A 891 -36.08 124.04 34.90
CA PRO A 891 -35.82 125.40 34.43
C PRO A 891 -36.26 126.50 35.40
N SER A 892 -37.13 126.17 36.37
CA SER A 892 -37.55 127.07 37.44
C SER A 892 -36.43 127.41 38.43
N ASN A 893 -35.35 126.62 38.43
CA ASN A 893 -34.19 126.77 39.32
C ASN A 893 -32.99 127.47 38.65
N TRP A 894 -33.12 127.92 37.40
CA TRP A 894 -32.07 128.58 36.60
C TRP A 894 -32.35 130.06 36.33
#